data_AF-A0A7S4AAC2-F1
#
_entry.id   AF-A0A7S4AAC2-F1
#
_cell.length_a   1.000
_cell.length_b   1.000
_cell.length_c   1.000
_cell.angle_alpha   90.00
_cell.angle_beta   90.00
_cell.angle_gamma   90.00
#
_symmetry.space_group_name_H-M   'P 1'
#
loop_
_entity.id
_entity.type
_entity.pdbx_description
1 polymer ?
#
loop_
_entity_poly.entity_id
_entity_poly.type
_entity_poly.pdbx_seq_one_letter_code
_entity_poly.pdbx_strand_id
1 'polypeptide(L)'
;MKMINIASLLPLLFLLAINIVFVRLVESASVEVTNDCFVVGDKINVKFANVDGEGIFVGIYADADVPDKTVLPALESEDILKHWVLTCGEHENCDTWPERGVVQLPTDKLEGDYFIAVSGNRSGLTPQATTRVFHVGHCSTFFNIPNKFPTSRPITLGPVASASATSAPTPRPVPIPSPVQVVGGSVQVVSDAINSVLGDARIQIEDLIRNDGDLTGKFLRLVFHDCIGGCNGCVDMANPDNAGLDKPVNVLEPIANSFLDRGLTRTDIWMLAGLVAIETAVPSEHRDILFDLHWIGRRTCEEMIDCGVDFGGNPTVCTAMRGPHVGQAHATAGTKSIQTFFENEFNFNPQQVTALMGAHSVGKMSRENSGFSGRWDLSEATFDGGYWIELVGEPPDFSLEDVINDDLPGIPNRRQWRGVINEDSRVTMLHTDIALVRNLEDMRDGQANCDFKGPNECSHDTPFRPHAQRYTQDNRAWVLDFRDVFNILIDHGHEKAGDCSPERICTFGFESQNTLATESKTAPTPPSSPVIEQGISGATISLDKPCYNSGETIVVNYNNISGENVWIGILLLNTVSDFKDLPVGPDSQSELLKDWTRSCGHRVCHTWQSQGGFQFPTNELEEDEYIVVVSGDGGSLEGQASTTFALGEC
;
A
#
# COMPACT_ATOMS: atom_id res chain seq x y z
N MET A 1 -36.24 66.65 -31.43
CA MET A 1 -34.86 66.11 -31.40
C MET A 1 -34.96 64.63 -31.08
N LYS A 2 -34.49 63.76 -31.98
CA LYS A 2 -34.74 62.32 -32.02
C LYS A 2 -33.81 61.57 -31.05
N MET A 3 -34.33 60.52 -30.41
CA MET A 3 -33.55 59.48 -29.73
C MET A 3 -32.61 58.78 -30.70
N ILE A 4 -31.36 58.52 -30.30
CA ILE A 4 -30.50 57.50 -30.92
C ILE A 4 -29.74 56.74 -29.82
N ASN A 5 -29.78 55.42 -30.00
CA ASN A 5 -29.22 54.31 -29.24
C ASN A 5 -27.75 54.08 -29.65
N ILE A 6 -26.82 53.76 -28.73
CA ILE A 6 -25.48 53.29 -29.09
C ILE A 6 -25.07 52.13 -28.18
N ALA A 7 -25.36 50.92 -28.64
CA ALA A 7 -24.51 49.76 -28.45
C ALA A 7 -23.59 49.66 -29.68
N SER A 8 -22.27 49.74 -29.49
CA SER A 8 -21.25 49.03 -30.30
C SER A 8 -19.82 49.50 -29.98
N LEU A 9 -18.94 48.52 -29.75
CA LEU A 9 -17.47 48.51 -29.99
C LEU A 9 -16.51 48.98 -28.88
N LEU A 10 -15.85 47.97 -28.27
CA LEU A 10 -14.41 47.87 -27.90
C LEU A 10 -13.46 48.53 -28.94
N PRO A 11 -12.13 48.77 -28.70
CA PRO A 11 -11.24 48.30 -27.61
C PRO A 11 -10.22 49.37 -27.10
N LEU A 12 -9.18 48.92 -26.37
CA LEU A 12 -7.94 49.60 -25.93
C LEU A 12 -7.98 50.37 -24.60
N LEU A 13 -7.53 49.72 -23.52
CA LEU A 13 -6.62 50.32 -22.54
C LEU A 13 -6.04 49.23 -21.63
N PHE A 14 -4.86 48.75 -22.01
CA PHE A 14 -3.91 48.04 -21.15
C PHE A 14 -2.85 49.06 -20.70
N LEU A 15 -2.31 48.85 -19.49
CA LEU A 15 -1.18 49.54 -18.81
C LEU A 15 -1.47 50.86 -18.06
N LEU A 16 -1.51 50.79 -16.72
CA LEU A 16 -0.39 51.25 -15.87
C LEU A 16 -0.56 50.77 -14.40
N ALA A 17 0.54 50.27 -13.83
CA ALA A 17 0.66 49.67 -12.50
C ALA A 17 0.79 50.69 -11.36
N ILE A 18 0.37 50.30 -10.13
CA ILE A 18 0.75 50.94 -8.87
C ILE A 18 1.32 49.86 -7.93
N ASN A 19 2.59 50.05 -7.56
CA ASN A 19 3.36 49.25 -6.60
C ASN A 19 2.98 49.61 -5.15
N ILE A 20 2.64 48.61 -4.34
CA ILE A 20 2.66 48.68 -2.88
C ILE A 20 3.77 47.74 -2.40
N VAL A 21 4.82 48.31 -1.81
CA VAL A 21 5.94 47.58 -1.19
C VAL A 21 5.54 47.18 0.23
N PHE A 22 5.43 45.87 0.49
CA PHE A 22 5.38 45.32 1.85
C PHE A 22 6.80 45.27 2.42
N VAL A 23 7.06 45.96 3.52
CA VAL A 23 8.26 45.75 4.35
C VAL A 23 8.02 44.50 5.18
N ARG A 24 8.61 43.35 4.80
CA ARG A 24 8.72 42.17 5.66
C ARG A 24 9.70 42.49 6.79
N LEU A 25 9.29 42.28 8.04
CA LEU A 25 10.22 42.09 9.16
C LEU A 25 10.92 40.74 8.93
N VAL A 26 12.18 40.74 8.53
CA VAL A 26 12.98 39.52 8.35
C VAL A 26 13.39 39.03 9.73
N GLU A 27 12.85 37.88 10.16
CA GLU A 27 13.34 37.16 11.33
C GLU A 27 14.80 36.71 11.05
N SER A 28 15.70 36.78 12.04
CA SER A 28 17.09 36.33 11.86
C SER A 28 17.15 34.81 11.65
N ALA A 29 18.07 34.35 10.79
CA ALA A 29 18.33 32.94 10.58
C ALA A 29 18.60 32.19 11.89
N SER A 30 18.10 30.96 11.98
CA SER A 30 18.19 30.11 13.15
C SER A 30 18.48 28.67 12.76
N VAL A 31 19.21 27.96 13.62
CA VAL A 31 19.48 26.54 13.50
C VAL A 31 19.53 25.93 14.89
N GLU A 32 18.82 24.82 15.07
CA GLU A 32 18.62 24.17 16.36
C GLU A 32 18.68 22.65 16.21
N VAL A 33 19.16 21.98 17.26
CA VAL A 33 19.17 20.52 17.38
C VAL A 33 18.33 20.11 18.58
N THR A 34 17.78 18.89 18.53
CA THR A 34 16.79 18.44 19.51
C THR A 34 17.36 18.08 20.88
N ASN A 35 18.66 17.81 20.98
CA ASN A 35 19.33 17.37 22.20
C ASN A 35 20.73 17.98 22.31
N ASP A 36 21.25 18.06 23.55
CA ASP A 36 22.62 18.49 23.83
C ASP A 36 23.62 17.31 23.89
N CYS A 37 23.15 16.06 23.80
CA CYS A 37 23.98 14.85 23.72
C CYS A 37 23.34 13.77 22.85
N PHE A 38 24.15 13.10 22.05
CA PHE A 38 23.79 12.00 21.15
C PHE A 38 24.74 10.81 21.33
N VAL A 39 24.26 9.59 21.11
CA VAL A 39 25.11 8.39 21.10
C VAL A 39 25.58 8.13 19.68
N VAL A 40 26.78 7.56 19.51
CA VAL A 40 27.30 7.16 18.20
C VAL A 40 26.30 6.21 17.52
N GLY A 41 25.88 6.56 16.31
CA GLY A 41 24.86 5.84 15.54
C GLY A 41 23.46 6.48 15.56
N ASP A 42 23.26 7.51 16.39
CA ASP A 42 22.05 8.33 16.37
C ASP A 42 22.00 9.22 15.11
N LYS A 43 20.79 9.65 14.73
CA LYS A 43 20.57 10.69 13.73
C LYS A 43 20.26 12.03 14.41
N ILE A 44 20.98 13.07 14.04
CA ILE A 44 20.72 14.43 14.52
C ILE A 44 19.68 15.09 13.62
N ASN A 45 18.51 15.38 14.18
CA ASN A 45 17.52 16.21 13.50
C ASN A 45 17.89 17.68 13.67
N VAL A 46 18.33 18.31 12.58
CA VAL A 46 18.68 19.73 12.53
C VAL A 46 17.52 20.51 11.96
N LYS A 47 16.92 21.38 12.76
CA LYS A 47 15.88 22.30 12.32
C LYS A 47 16.53 23.63 11.99
N PHE A 48 16.24 24.19 10.82
CA PHE A 48 16.66 25.54 10.46
C PHE A 48 15.46 26.38 10.04
N ALA A 49 15.53 27.68 10.26
CA ALA A 49 14.49 28.62 9.86
C ALA A 49 15.05 30.02 9.57
N ASN A 50 14.38 30.73 8.67
CA ASN A 50 14.70 32.07 8.19
C ASN A 50 16.11 32.16 7.56
N VAL A 51 16.52 31.09 6.87
CA VAL A 51 17.77 31.04 6.12
C VAL A 51 17.51 31.55 4.70
N ASP A 52 18.33 32.48 4.23
CA ASP A 52 18.14 33.16 2.95
C ASP A 52 19.45 33.29 2.19
N GLY A 53 19.39 33.12 0.86
CA GLY A 53 20.53 33.17 -0.07
C GLY A 53 20.76 31.89 -0.89
N GLU A 54 21.74 31.94 -1.79
CA GLU A 54 22.04 30.86 -2.76
C GLU A 54 23.27 30.06 -2.34
N GLY A 55 23.33 28.74 -2.63
CA GLY A 55 24.52 27.93 -2.36
C GLY A 55 24.87 27.82 -0.87
N ILE A 56 23.85 27.76 -0.01
CA ILE A 56 24.00 27.62 1.43
C ILE A 56 24.03 26.13 1.78
N PHE A 57 24.76 25.75 2.82
CA PHE A 57 24.77 24.39 3.36
C PHE A 57 24.59 24.37 4.87
N VAL A 58 24.09 23.23 5.37
CA VAL A 58 24.04 22.90 6.80
C VAL A 58 25.12 21.86 7.08
N GLY A 59 26.08 22.20 7.95
CA GLY A 59 27.27 21.39 8.21
C GLY A 59 27.50 21.10 9.70
N ILE A 60 28.08 19.93 10.00
CA ILE A 60 28.53 19.57 11.35
C ILE A 60 30.05 19.72 11.48
N TYR A 61 30.47 20.51 12.46
CA TYR A 61 31.86 20.87 12.72
C TYR A 61 32.28 20.41 14.10
N ALA A 62 33.50 19.87 14.20
CA ALA A 62 34.12 19.59 15.50
C ALA A 62 34.45 20.91 16.21
N ASP A 63 34.05 21.04 17.48
CA ASP A 63 34.22 22.29 18.24
C ASP A 63 35.68 22.67 18.44
N ALA A 64 36.55 21.68 18.64
CA ALA A 64 37.99 21.87 18.81
C ALA A 64 38.69 22.39 17.54
N ASP A 65 38.14 22.10 16.36
CA ASP A 65 38.75 22.45 15.07
C ASP A 65 38.30 23.82 14.54
N VAL A 66 37.24 24.40 15.11
CA VAL A 66 36.70 25.71 14.74
C VAL A 66 36.54 26.62 15.99
N PRO A 67 37.64 27.17 16.52
CA PRO A 67 37.62 27.95 17.77
C PRO A 67 36.91 29.30 17.64
N ASP A 68 36.78 29.86 16.42
CA ASP A 68 36.00 31.06 16.11
C ASP A 68 34.84 30.73 15.18
N LYS A 69 33.64 30.62 15.74
CA LYS A 69 32.42 30.22 15.04
C LYS A 69 31.81 31.32 14.18
N THR A 70 32.43 32.50 14.14
CA THR A 70 32.00 33.57 13.22
C THR A 70 32.59 33.41 11.83
N VAL A 71 33.55 32.48 11.65
CA VAL A 71 34.16 32.14 10.36
C VAL A 71 34.37 30.61 10.26
N LEU A 72 33.54 29.96 9.46
CA LEU A 72 33.58 28.54 9.11
C LEU A 72 34.73 28.21 8.12
N PRO A 73 35.27 26.99 8.17
CA PRO A 73 36.09 26.39 7.11
C PRO A 73 35.31 26.14 5.79
N ALA A 74 36.03 26.10 4.67
CA ALA A 74 35.46 25.84 3.34
C ALA A 74 34.96 24.37 3.16
N LEU A 75 33.98 24.17 2.28
CA LEU A 75 33.24 22.90 2.07
C LEU A 75 34.14 21.70 1.70
N GLU A 76 35.27 21.93 1.03
CA GLU A 76 36.19 20.89 0.54
C GLU A 76 37.17 20.35 1.60
N SER A 77 37.08 20.82 2.85
CA SER A 77 37.97 20.37 3.93
C SER A 77 37.36 19.18 4.68
N GLU A 78 37.54 17.97 4.13
CA GLU A 78 37.00 16.71 4.67
C GLU A 78 37.48 16.38 6.09
N ASP A 79 38.61 16.94 6.52
CA ASP A 79 39.16 16.69 7.85
C ASP A 79 38.44 17.48 8.96
N ILE A 80 37.74 18.58 8.65
CA ILE A 80 37.12 19.49 9.64
C ILE A 80 35.59 19.46 9.56
N LEU A 81 35.03 19.41 8.34
CA LEU A 81 33.60 19.31 8.10
C LEU A 81 33.19 17.85 7.97
N LYS A 82 32.59 17.28 9.02
CA LYS A 82 32.41 15.83 9.10
C LYS A 82 31.26 15.31 8.23
N HIS A 83 30.18 16.07 8.18
CA HIS A 83 29.04 15.84 7.29
C HIS A 83 28.41 17.19 6.93
N TRP A 84 27.80 17.26 5.75
CA TRP A 84 27.10 18.45 5.31
C TRP A 84 26.01 18.11 4.32
N VAL A 85 25.03 19.01 4.21
CA VAL A 85 23.98 18.98 3.19
C VAL A 85 23.97 20.36 2.52
N LEU A 86 24.27 20.41 1.22
CA LEU A 86 24.22 21.64 0.42
C LEU A 86 22.83 21.77 -0.18
N THR A 87 22.37 23.00 -0.26
CA THR A 87 21.02 23.33 -0.69
C THR A 87 21.16 24.37 -1.80
N CYS A 88 20.89 23.87 -3.01
CA CYS A 88 20.70 24.53 -4.31
C CYS A 88 21.53 25.80 -4.58
N GLY A 89 22.58 25.65 -5.38
CA GLY A 89 23.31 26.72 -6.08
C GLY A 89 23.47 26.41 -7.59
N GLU A 90 23.86 27.43 -8.36
CA GLU A 90 23.79 27.61 -9.83
C GLU A 90 24.11 26.39 -10.75
N HIS A 91 23.11 25.54 -11.03
CA HIS A 91 22.96 24.76 -12.28
C HIS A 91 21.45 24.58 -12.58
N GLU A 92 21.06 24.52 -13.86
CA GLU A 92 19.65 24.47 -14.30
C GLU A 92 18.89 23.27 -13.68
N ASN A 93 17.66 23.53 -13.18
CA ASN A 93 16.78 22.69 -12.35
C ASN A 93 16.84 22.85 -10.82
N CYS A 94 16.67 24.06 -10.30
CA CYS A 94 16.13 24.28 -8.95
C CYS A 94 15.34 25.60 -8.91
N ASP A 95 14.27 25.68 -8.13
CA ASP A 95 13.79 26.96 -7.59
C ASP A 95 13.34 26.84 -6.12
N THR A 96 13.96 27.70 -5.32
CA THR A 96 13.78 28.05 -3.89
C THR A 96 13.97 27.01 -2.78
N TRP A 97 15.05 27.22 -2.02
CA TRP A 97 15.19 26.88 -0.60
C TRP A 97 13.85 27.06 0.14
N PRO A 98 13.40 26.11 0.97
CA PRO A 98 12.40 26.46 1.97
C PRO A 98 13.07 27.35 3.02
N GLU A 99 12.48 28.50 3.36
CA GLU A 99 12.96 29.38 4.45
C GLU A 99 13.15 28.59 5.76
N ARG A 100 12.50 27.41 5.91
CA ARG A 100 12.52 26.55 7.10
C ARG A 100 12.49 25.08 6.71
N GLY A 101 13.20 24.21 7.42
CA GLY A 101 13.25 22.78 7.12
C GLY A 101 13.91 21.94 8.20
N VAL A 102 13.93 20.63 7.98
CA VAL A 102 14.62 19.67 8.85
C VAL A 102 15.52 18.78 8.00
N VAL A 103 16.81 18.70 8.36
CA VAL A 103 17.76 17.75 7.76
C VAL A 103 18.26 16.77 8.82
N GLN A 104 18.59 15.55 8.39
CA GLN A 104 19.15 14.53 9.26
C GLN A 104 20.64 14.36 8.96
N LEU A 105 21.48 14.58 9.97
CA LEU A 105 22.92 14.33 9.88
C LEU A 105 23.28 13.08 10.71
N PRO A 106 24.08 12.15 10.16
CA PRO A 106 24.48 10.94 10.87
C PRO A 106 25.55 11.22 11.92
N THR A 107 25.63 10.35 12.93
CA THR A 107 26.70 10.38 13.96
C THR A 107 27.62 9.16 13.90
N ASP A 108 27.48 8.29 12.91
CA ASP A 108 28.13 6.97 12.83
C ASP A 108 29.66 6.99 12.90
N LYS A 109 30.29 8.15 12.69
CA LYS A 109 31.74 8.36 12.74
C LYS A 109 32.14 9.57 13.59
N LEU A 110 31.26 10.03 14.48
CA LEU A 110 31.47 11.19 15.32
C LEU A 110 31.71 10.77 16.76
N GLU A 111 32.71 11.35 17.42
CA GLU A 111 33.00 11.14 18.84
C GLU A 111 33.66 12.42 19.41
N GLY A 112 33.01 13.05 20.40
CA GLY A 112 33.45 14.33 20.97
C GLY A 112 32.42 15.45 20.88
N ASP A 113 32.88 16.70 20.97
CA ASP A 113 32.02 17.89 21.01
C ASP A 113 31.89 18.55 19.62
N TYR A 114 30.66 18.84 19.20
CA TYR A 114 30.33 19.34 17.87
C TYR A 114 29.33 20.50 17.92
N PHE A 115 29.28 21.29 16.85
CA PHE A 115 28.20 22.23 16.61
C PHE A 115 27.77 22.20 15.15
N ILE A 116 26.55 22.66 14.87
CA ILE A 116 26.05 22.78 13.51
C ILE A 116 25.99 24.24 13.11
N ALA A 117 26.34 24.50 11.86
CA ALA A 117 26.28 25.83 11.28
C ALA A 117 25.53 25.81 9.95
N VAL A 118 24.80 26.90 9.69
CA VAL A 118 24.25 27.24 8.38
C VAL A 118 25.22 28.23 7.74
N SER A 119 25.75 27.90 6.56
CA SER A 119 26.73 28.73 5.88
C SER A 119 26.18 30.07 5.43
N GLY A 120 27.06 31.02 5.10
CA GLY A 120 26.68 32.24 4.41
C GLY A 120 26.34 31.99 2.93
N ASN A 121 25.85 33.03 2.24
CA ASN A 121 25.54 32.98 0.80
C ASN A 121 26.77 32.58 -0.01
N ARG A 122 26.52 31.78 -1.06
CA ARG A 122 27.50 31.25 -2.03
C ARG A 122 28.67 30.56 -1.33
N SER A 123 28.34 29.62 -0.44
CA SER A 123 29.28 28.85 0.39
C SER A 123 30.16 29.72 1.30
N GLY A 124 29.72 30.94 1.62
CA GLY A 124 30.50 31.93 2.36
C GLY A 124 30.92 31.44 3.75
N LEU A 125 32.15 31.81 4.15
CA LEU A 125 32.75 31.38 5.42
C LEU A 125 32.07 32.00 6.65
N THR A 126 31.24 33.04 6.54
CA THR A 126 30.54 33.60 7.70
C THR A 126 29.17 32.95 7.85
N PRO A 127 28.88 32.24 8.96
CA PRO A 127 27.62 31.52 9.12
C PRO A 127 26.44 32.46 9.35
N GLN A 128 25.27 32.08 8.84
CA GLN A 128 24.01 32.78 9.13
C GLN A 128 23.48 32.43 10.52
N ALA A 129 23.67 31.19 10.96
CA ALA A 129 23.28 30.71 12.28
C ALA A 129 24.17 29.55 12.73
N THR A 130 24.37 29.40 14.04
CA THR A 130 25.07 28.27 14.65
C THR A 130 24.32 27.75 15.87
N THR A 131 24.41 26.44 16.12
CA THR A 131 23.86 25.83 17.34
C THR A 131 24.80 26.07 18.53
N ARG A 132 24.30 25.74 19.73
CA ARG A 132 25.20 25.45 20.86
C ARG A 132 25.98 24.16 20.59
N VAL A 133 27.07 23.98 21.34
CA VAL A 133 27.86 22.76 21.30
C VAL A 133 27.05 21.62 21.92
N PHE A 134 27.01 20.48 21.26
CA PHE A 134 26.44 19.23 21.74
C PHE A 134 27.51 18.13 21.69
N HIS A 135 27.35 17.12 22.55
CA HIS A 135 28.29 16.00 22.66
C HIS A 135 27.80 14.78 21.87
N VAL A 136 28.70 14.07 21.20
CA VAL A 136 28.45 12.76 20.60
C VAL A 136 29.34 11.72 21.27
N GLY A 137 28.76 10.74 21.96
CA GLY A 137 29.49 9.73 22.70
C GLY A 137 28.79 9.27 23.98
N HIS A 138 29.56 9.09 25.06
CA HIS A 138 29.02 8.63 26.34
C HIS A 138 28.33 9.76 27.11
N CYS A 139 27.00 9.84 27.03
CA CYS A 139 26.18 10.89 27.66
C CYS A 139 26.04 10.84 29.21
N SER A 140 26.93 10.15 29.93
CA SER A 140 26.79 9.90 31.38
C SER A 140 27.27 11.05 32.30
N THR A 141 27.89 12.11 31.77
CA THR A 141 28.49 13.21 32.57
C THR A 141 27.96 14.62 32.24
N PHE A 142 27.12 14.80 31.21
CA PHE A 142 26.67 16.13 30.75
C PHE A 142 25.48 16.74 31.51
N PHE A 143 24.95 16.08 32.54
CA PHE A 143 23.91 16.64 33.41
C PHE A 143 24.48 17.25 34.70
N ASN A 144 24.75 18.56 34.69
CA ASN A 144 25.00 19.41 35.87
C ASN A 144 24.82 20.87 35.41
N ILE A 145 23.92 21.77 35.84
CA ILE A 145 22.96 22.00 36.97
C ILE A 145 22.06 23.24 36.53
N PRO A 146 21.01 23.78 37.22
CA PRO A 146 19.85 23.27 38.00
C PRO A 146 18.47 23.80 37.50
N ASN A 147 17.35 23.11 37.84
CA ASN A 147 16.42 23.59 38.88
C ASN A 147 15.21 22.66 39.12
N LYS A 148 15.17 22.14 40.36
CA LYS A 148 14.04 22.10 41.31
C LYS A 148 12.75 21.33 40.96
N PHE A 149 12.66 20.11 41.52
CA PHE A 149 11.64 19.49 42.41
C PHE A 149 10.12 19.69 42.16
N PRO A 150 9.21 18.77 42.60
CA PRO A 150 9.41 17.58 43.44
C PRO A 150 8.68 16.26 43.05
N THR A 151 9.37 15.15 43.34
CA THR A 151 8.95 13.84 43.90
C THR A 151 7.47 13.38 43.89
N SER A 152 7.26 12.13 43.45
CA SER A 152 6.44 11.14 44.19
C SER A 152 7.05 9.73 44.10
N ARG A 153 6.86 8.93 45.16
CA ARG A 153 7.59 7.68 45.53
C ARG A 153 7.13 6.44 44.76
N PRO A 154 7.97 5.39 44.61
CA PRO A 154 7.58 4.08 44.09
C PRO A 154 7.15 3.08 45.18
N ILE A 155 6.20 2.20 44.85
CA ILE A 155 5.82 1.02 45.63
C ILE A 155 6.56 -0.20 45.07
N THR A 156 7.17 -0.97 45.96
CA THR A 156 7.92 -2.21 45.68
C THR A 156 7.03 -3.43 45.94
N LEU A 157 7.09 -4.44 45.07
CA LEU A 157 6.58 -5.78 45.35
C LEU A 157 7.71 -6.79 45.22
N GLY A 158 7.92 -7.58 46.28
CA GLY A 158 8.90 -8.66 46.36
C GLY A 158 8.33 -10.03 45.96
N PRO A 159 9.18 -11.07 45.88
CA PRO A 159 8.86 -12.36 45.26
C PRO A 159 8.38 -13.41 46.27
N VAL A 160 7.64 -14.42 45.80
CA VAL A 160 7.24 -15.60 46.61
C VAL A 160 7.57 -16.90 45.89
N ALA A 161 8.10 -17.85 46.66
CA ALA A 161 8.61 -19.16 46.28
C ALA A 161 7.57 -20.31 46.43
N SER A 162 7.99 -21.50 45.98
CA SER A 162 7.25 -22.72 45.64
C SER A 162 7.04 -23.78 46.75
N ALA A 163 6.07 -24.68 46.47
CA ALA A 163 5.99 -26.16 46.69
C ALA A 163 5.24 -26.77 47.92
N SER A 164 4.25 -27.65 47.66
CA SER A 164 4.30 -29.15 47.83
C SER A 164 2.91 -29.82 48.02
N ALA A 165 2.82 -31.14 47.79
CA ALA A 165 1.63 -31.98 47.47
C ALA A 165 1.05 -32.86 48.63
N THR A 166 -0.15 -33.46 48.46
CA THR A 166 -0.52 -34.88 48.81
C THR A 166 -2.00 -35.33 48.55
N SER A 167 -2.14 -36.48 47.86
CA SER A 167 -3.09 -37.65 47.87
C SER A 167 -4.65 -37.64 48.02
N ALA A 168 -5.29 -38.61 47.32
CA ALA A 168 -6.71 -38.90 47.01
C ALA A 168 -7.54 -39.75 48.03
N PRO A 169 -8.84 -40.07 47.75
CA PRO A 169 -9.25 -41.43 47.30
C PRO A 169 -10.49 -41.54 46.33
N THR A 170 -10.72 -42.75 45.76
CA THR A 170 -11.77 -43.18 44.77
C THR A 170 -13.02 -43.85 45.41
N PRO A 171 -14.16 -44.02 44.67
CA PRO A 171 -14.56 -45.38 44.21
C PRO A 171 -15.42 -45.53 42.89
N ARG A 172 -15.15 -46.65 42.18
CA ARG A 172 -15.85 -47.62 41.25
C ARG A 172 -17.23 -47.45 40.51
N PRO A 173 -17.51 -48.28 39.45
CA PRO A 173 -18.33 -47.98 38.23
C PRO A 173 -19.57 -48.91 37.97
N VAL A 174 -20.24 -48.81 36.78
CA VAL A 174 -20.99 -49.82 35.92
C VAL A 174 -22.30 -49.22 35.28
N PRO A 175 -22.91 -49.67 34.12
CA PRO A 175 -22.53 -50.51 32.96
C PRO A 175 -22.73 -49.88 31.55
N ILE A 176 -22.21 -50.58 30.52
CA ILE A 176 -22.25 -50.38 29.06
C ILE A 176 -23.47 -51.08 28.41
N PRO A 177 -23.98 -50.64 27.24
CA PRO A 177 -24.52 -51.53 26.20
C PRO A 177 -23.61 -51.64 24.97
N SER A 178 -23.45 -52.87 24.48
CA SER A 178 -22.64 -53.31 23.33
C SER A 178 -23.28 -52.98 21.96
N PRO A 179 -22.53 -53.12 20.84
CA PRO A 179 -22.67 -52.30 19.64
C PRO A 179 -23.62 -52.87 18.58
N VAL A 180 -24.22 -51.99 17.79
CA VAL A 180 -24.73 -52.34 16.46
C VAL A 180 -23.56 -52.31 15.49
N GLN A 181 -23.23 -53.46 14.90
CA GLN A 181 -22.31 -53.53 13.77
C GLN A 181 -22.96 -52.93 12.53
N VAL A 182 -22.32 -51.91 11.95
CA VAL A 182 -22.40 -51.67 10.50
C VAL A 182 -20.97 -51.72 9.96
N VAL A 183 -20.85 -52.49 8.90
CA VAL A 183 -19.63 -53.05 8.33
C VAL A 183 -18.84 -51.99 7.58
N GLY A 184 -17.54 -51.92 7.90
CA GLY A 184 -16.41 -51.74 7.00
C GLY A 184 -16.57 -50.84 5.76
N GLY A 185 -16.02 -49.65 5.85
CA GLY A 185 -15.60 -48.84 4.72
C GLY A 185 -14.57 -47.81 5.20
N SER A 186 -13.32 -48.23 5.37
CA SER A 186 -12.21 -47.31 5.62
C SER A 186 -11.98 -46.48 4.36
N VAL A 187 -12.49 -45.25 4.32
CA VAL A 187 -12.06 -44.24 3.34
C VAL A 187 -11.04 -43.36 4.04
N GLN A 188 -9.77 -43.74 3.95
CA GLN A 188 -8.66 -42.82 4.19
C GLN A 188 -8.50 -41.93 2.95
N VAL A 189 -9.22 -40.81 2.89
CA VAL A 189 -8.98 -39.77 1.87
C VAL A 189 -9.47 -38.44 2.44
N VAL A 190 -8.62 -37.55 3.00
CA VAL A 190 -9.07 -36.13 3.11
C VAL A 190 -7.96 -35.07 3.04
N SER A 191 -6.79 -35.15 3.69
CA SER A 191 -5.88 -33.97 3.70
C SER A 191 -5.19 -33.71 2.36
N ASP A 192 -4.61 -34.74 1.74
CA ASP A 192 -3.88 -34.59 0.47
C ASP A 192 -4.86 -34.39 -0.70
N ALA A 193 -6.07 -34.93 -0.56
CA ALA A 193 -7.13 -34.78 -1.54
C ALA A 193 -7.74 -33.37 -1.53
N ILE A 194 -8.06 -32.79 -0.36
CA ILE A 194 -8.72 -31.48 -0.32
C ILE A 194 -7.78 -30.35 -0.76
N ASN A 195 -6.49 -30.44 -0.44
CA ASN A 195 -5.49 -29.49 -0.94
C ASN A 195 -5.40 -29.53 -2.47
N SER A 196 -5.47 -30.72 -3.07
CA SER A 196 -5.55 -30.86 -4.54
C SER A 196 -6.85 -30.30 -5.11
N VAL A 197 -7.98 -30.50 -4.42
CA VAL A 197 -9.28 -29.95 -4.84
C VAL A 197 -9.26 -28.42 -4.84
N LEU A 198 -8.69 -27.80 -3.79
CA LEU A 198 -8.52 -26.36 -3.73
C LEU A 198 -7.53 -25.86 -4.77
N GLY A 199 -6.42 -26.58 -5.00
CA GLY A 199 -5.48 -26.27 -6.08
C GLY A 199 -6.16 -26.24 -7.46
N ASP A 200 -6.97 -27.24 -7.77
CA ASP A 200 -7.73 -27.28 -9.03
C ASP A 200 -8.74 -26.12 -9.14
N ALA A 201 -9.41 -25.77 -8.02
CA ALA A 201 -10.37 -24.67 -8.00
C ALA A 201 -9.68 -23.31 -8.16
N ARG A 202 -8.53 -23.12 -7.50
CA ARG A 202 -7.68 -21.92 -7.66
C ARG A 202 -7.28 -21.72 -9.11
N ILE A 203 -6.76 -22.76 -9.79
CA ILE A 203 -6.37 -22.68 -11.20
C ILE A 203 -7.54 -22.20 -12.09
N GLN A 204 -8.74 -22.76 -11.91
CA GLN A 204 -9.90 -22.35 -12.70
C GLN A 204 -10.33 -20.90 -12.43
N ILE A 205 -10.21 -20.44 -11.19
CA ILE A 205 -10.50 -19.05 -10.81
C ILE A 205 -9.43 -18.10 -11.37
N GLU A 206 -8.14 -18.47 -11.27
CA GLU A 206 -7.03 -17.72 -11.87
C GLU A 206 -7.21 -17.56 -13.38
N ASP A 207 -7.68 -18.61 -14.06
CA ASP A 207 -8.00 -18.54 -15.50
C ASP A 207 -9.14 -17.56 -15.79
N LEU A 208 -10.17 -17.49 -14.93
CA LEU A 208 -11.21 -16.45 -15.09
C LEU A 208 -10.60 -15.05 -14.99
N ILE A 209 -9.76 -14.80 -14.00
CA ILE A 209 -9.12 -13.49 -13.77
C ILE A 209 -8.19 -13.13 -14.95
N ARG A 210 -7.37 -14.08 -15.41
CA ARG A 210 -6.48 -13.89 -16.55
C ARG A 210 -7.24 -13.50 -17.82
N ASN A 211 -8.41 -14.12 -18.03
CA ASN A 211 -9.25 -13.85 -19.20
C ASN A 211 -10.04 -12.53 -19.07
N ASP A 212 -10.29 -12.06 -17.85
CA ASP A 212 -11.05 -10.85 -17.58
C ASP A 212 -10.58 -10.18 -16.27
N GLY A 213 -9.61 -9.26 -16.37
CA GLY A 213 -9.01 -8.59 -15.22
C GLY A 213 -9.98 -7.74 -14.38
N ASP A 214 -11.17 -7.41 -14.92
CA ASP A 214 -12.25 -6.76 -14.15
C ASP A 214 -12.80 -7.69 -13.04
N LEU A 215 -12.58 -9.00 -13.15
CA LEU A 215 -13.00 -9.98 -12.14
C LEU A 215 -12.21 -9.87 -10.84
N THR A 216 -10.98 -9.36 -10.84
CA THR A 216 -10.17 -9.20 -9.63
C THR A 216 -10.89 -8.36 -8.57
N GLY A 217 -11.26 -7.12 -8.93
CA GLY A 217 -12.03 -6.25 -8.03
C GLY A 217 -13.45 -6.77 -7.77
N LYS A 218 -14.08 -7.42 -8.76
CA LYS A 218 -15.45 -7.95 -8.61
C LYS A 218 -15.54 -9.16 -7.68
N PHE A 219 -14.54 -10.03 -7.61
CA PHE A 219 -14.51 -11.14 -6.65
C PHE A 219 -14.33 -10.63 -5.23
N LEU A 220 -13.44 -9.66 -5.00
CA LEU A 220 -13.31 -9.01 -3.69
C LEU A 220 -14.62 -8.34 -3.27
N ARG A 221 -15.26 -7.60 -4.18
CA ARG A 221 -16.57 -6.99 -3.91
C ARG A 221 -17.65 -8.03 -3.63
N LEU A 222 -17.72 -9.12 -4.41
CA LEU A 222 -18.68 -10.20 -4.18
C LEU A 222 -18.52 -10.80 -2.79
N VAL A 223 -17.28 -11.10 -2.37
CA VAL A 223 -16.99 -11.66 -1.06
C VAL A 223 -17.42 -10.71 0.05
N PHE A 224 -17.05 -9.43 -0.03
CA PHE A 224 -17.46 -8.46 0.99
C PHE A 224 -18.99 -8.37 1.10
N HIS A 225 -19.69 -8.29 -0.03
CA HIS A 225 -21.15 -8.16 -0.06
C HIS A 225 -21.88 -9.43 0.40
N ASP A 226 -21.37 -10.63 0.06
CA ASP A 226 -21.91 -11.92 0.55
C ASP A 226 -21.73 -12.07 2.06
N CYS A 227 -20.62 -11.57 2.60
CA CYS A 227 -20.33 -11.69 4.01
C CYS A 227 -21.09 -10.70 4.88
N ILE A 228 -21.83 -9.71 4.36
CA ILE A 228 -22.71 -8.88 5.20
C ILE A 228 -23.89 -9.73 5.67
N GLY A 229 -24.09 -9.86 6.98
CA GLY A 229 -25.05 -10.80 7.58
C GLY A 229 -24.53 -12.24 7.70
N GLY A 230 -23.26 -12.48 7.37
CA GLY A 230 -22.59 -13.78 7.37
C GLY A 230 -22.49 -14.39 5.98
N CYS A 231 -21.29 -14.87 5.60
CA CYS A 231 -20.99 -15.37 4.27
C CYS A 231 -21.85 -16.61 3.96
N ASN A 232 -22.78 -16.53 3.01
CA ASN A 232 -23.74 -17.61 2.80
C ASN A 232 -23.95 -17.97 1.31
N GLY A 233 -23.10 -17.43 0.44
CA GLY A 233 -23.13 -17.70 -0.99
C GLY A 233 -24.37 -17.13 -1.67
N CYS A 234 -24.99 -16.07 -1.16
CA CYS A 234 -26.16 -15.44 -1.76
C CYS A 234 -26.14 -13.92 -1.65
N VAL A 235 -26.46 -13.28 -2.77
CA VAL A 235 -26.57 -11.83 -2.86
C VAL A 235 -27.97 -11.45 -3.27
N ASP A 236 -28.61 -10.56 -2.53
CA ASP A 236 -29.89 -9.97 -2.94
C ASP A 236 -29.68 -8.97 -4.08
N MET A 237 -29.81 -9.44 -5.32
CA MET A 237 -29.66 -8.60 -6.51
C MET A 237 -30.80 -7.58 -6.69
N ALA A 238 -31.87 -7.62 -5.87
CA ALA A 238 -32.87 -6.56 -5.83
C ALA A 238 -32.37 -5.30 -5.11
N ASN A 239 -31.32 -5.42 -4.28
CA ASN A 239 -30.63 -4.29 -3.68
C ASN A 239 -29.77 -3.56 -4.73
N PRO A 240 -30.01 -2.27 -5.02
CA PRO A 240 -29.20 -1.50 -5.97
C PRO A 240 -27.71 -1.48 -5.65
N ASP A 241 -27.32 -1.56 -4.38
CA ASP A 241 -25.90 -1.57 -3.97
C ASP A 241 -25.18 -2.86 -4.39
N ASN A 242 -25.92 -3.90 -4.78
CA ASN A 242 -25.39 -5.16 -5.32
C ASN A 242 -25.33 -5.18 -6.87
N ALA A 243 -25.69 -4.10 -7.56
CA ALA A 243 -25.67 -4.07 -9.02
C ALA A 243 -24.28 -4.38 -9.58
N GLY A 244 -24.21 -5.19 -10.64
CA GLY A 244 -22.97 -5.65 -11.27
C GLY A 244 -22.29 -6.84 -10.59
N LEU A 245 -22.86 -7.39 -9.51
CA LEU A 245 -22.42 -8.65 -8.89
C LEU A 245 -22.97 -9.90 -9.58
N ASP A 246 -23.91 -9.75 -10.51
CA ASP A 246 -24.34 -10.83 -11.41
C ASP A 246 -23.16 -11.37 -12.24
N LYS A 247 -22.27 -10.50 -12.72
CA LYS A 247 -21.08 -10.90 -13.48
C LYS A 247 -20.19 -11.91 -12.74
N PRO A 248 -19.64 -11.62 -11.53
CA PRO A 248 -18.81 -12.58 -10.81
C PRO A 248 -19.60 -13.83 -10.38
N VAL A 249 -20.88 -13.70 -10.02
CA VAL A 249 -21.72 -14.86 -9.68
C VAL A 249 -21.86 -15.81 -10.87
N ASN A 250 -22.19 -15.29 -12.05
CA ASN A 250 -22.42 -16.10 -13.26
C ASN A 250 -21.17 -16.84 -13.73
N VAL A 251 -19.98 -16.24 -13.62
CA VAL A 251 -18.73 -16.91 -14.02
C VAL A 251 -18.25 -17.95 -13.00
N LEU A 252 -18.54 -17.75 -11.71
CA LEU A 252 -18.20 -18.71 -10.65
C LEU A 252 -19.20 -19.86 -10.53
N GLU A 253 -20.44 -19.71 -10.99
CA GLU A 253 -21.47 -20.75 -10.85
C GLU A 253 -21.08 -22.10 -11.49
N PRO A 254 -20.53 -22.17 -12.72
CA PRO A 254 -20.07 -23.44 -13.30
C PRO A 254 -18.95 -24.08 -12.49
N ILE A 255 -18.02 -23.28 -11.96
CA ILE A 255 -16.92 -23.74 -11.10
C ILE A 255 -17.52 -24.32 -9.82
N ALA A 256 -18.35 -23.56 -9.12
CA ALA A 256 -19.02 -24.00 -7.89
C ALA A 256 -19.75 -25.34 -8.05
N ASN A 257 -20.52 -25.49 -9.14
CA ASN A 257 -21.22 -26.74 -9.43
C ASN A 257 -20.26 -27.92 -9.66
N SER A 258 -19.11 -27.68 -10.29
CA SER A 258 -18.12 -28.74 -10.57
C SER A 258 -17.36 -29.22 -9.32
N PHE A 259 -17.31 -28.40 -8.27
CA PHE A 259 -16.59 -28.70 -7.02
C PHE A 259 -17.49 -29.12 -5.86
N LEU A 260 -18.81 -29.03 -6.01
CA LEU A 260 -19.77 -29.40 -4.96
C LEU A 260 -19.61 -30.85 -4.49
N ASP A 261 -19.56 -31.80 -5.44
CA ASP A 261 -19.34 -33.22 -5.15
C ASP A 261 -17.92 -33.53 -4.63
N ARG A 262 -17.02 -32.55 -4.69
CA ARG A 262 -15.63 -32.64 -4.21
C ARG A 262 -15.44 -31.97 -2.85
N GLY A 263 -16.52 -31.48 -2.23
CA GLY A 263 -16.54 -30.98 -0.86
C GLY A 263 -16.36 -29.47 -0.70
N LEU A 264 -16.41 -28.69 -1.79
CA LEU A 264 -16.42 -27.22 -1.72
C LEU A 264 -17.81 -26.69 -2.05
N THR A 265 -18.38 -25.89 -1.16
CA THR A 265 -19.67 -25.26 -1.42
C THR A 265 -19.53 -24.05 -2.34
N ARG A 266 -20.65 -23.52 -2.84
CA ARG A 266 -20.64 -22.24 -3.58
C ARG A 266 -20.02 -21.12 -2.73
N THR A 267 -20.38 -21.06 -1.45
CA THR A 267 -19.82 -20.09 -0.52
C THR A 267 -18.30 -20.24 -0.41
N ASP A 268 -17.78 -21.46 -0.30
CA ASP A 268 -16.31 -21.68 -0.27
C ASP A 268 -15.64 -21.21 -1.56
N ILE A 269 -16.24 -21.46 -2.73
CA ILE A 269 -15.72 -21.02 -4.02
C ILE A 269 -15.71 -19.50 -4.14
N TRP A 270 -16.71 -18.80 -3.62
CA TRP A 270 -16.71 -17.34 -3.59
C TRP A 270 -15.59 -16.80 -2.69
N MET A 271 -15.42 -17.37 -1.48
CA MET A 271 -14.33 -16.96 -0.59
C MET A 271 -12.96 -17.22 -1.20
N LEU A 272 -12.79 -18.39 -1.84
CA LEU A 272 -11.58 -18.73 -2.58
C LEU A 272 -11.32 -17.74 -3.72
N ALA A 273 -12.36 -17.31 -4.43
CA ALA A 273 -12.23 -16.36 -5.51
C ALA A 273 -11.70 -14.99 -5.05
N GLY A 274 -12.12 -14.51 -3.88
CA GLY A 274 -11.55 -13.31 -3.26
C GLY A 274 -10.07 -13.49 -2.88
N LEU A 275 -9.70 -14.62 -2.29
CA LEU A 275 -8.31 -14.92 -1.92
C LEU A 275 -7.40 -15.00 -3.16
N VAL A 276 -7.83 -15.73 -4.19
CA VAL A 276 -7.10 -15.84 -5.47
C VAL A 276 -6.99 -14.48 -6.16
N ALA A 277 -8.05 -13.66 -6.13
CA ALA A 277 -7.99 -12.31 -6.68
C ALA A 277 -6.87 -11.49 -6.05
N ILE A 278 -6.70 -11.55 -4.72
CA ILE A 278 -5.60 -10.88 -4.03
C ILE A 278 -4.25 -11.47 -4.46
N GLU A 279 -4.10 -12.80 -4.42
CA GLU A 279 -2.86 -13.49 -4.79
C GLU A 279 -2.38 -13.17 -6.21
N THR A 280 -3.32 -13.06 -7.16
CA THR A 280 -3.01 -12.71 -8.56
C THR A 280 -2.62 -11.24 -8.73
N ALA A 281 -3.09 -10.37 -7.83
CA ALA A 281 -2.90 -8.92 -7.90
C ALA A 281 -1.73 -8.42 -7.02
N VAL A 282 -1.26 -9.20 -6.03
CA VAL A 282 -0.11 -8.80 -5.22
C VAL A 282 1.19 -8.78 -6.03
N PRO A 283 2.03 -7.75 -5.84
CA PRO A 283 3.36 -7.71 -6.45
C PRO A 283 4.23 -8.92 -6.10
N SER A 284 5.21 -9.24 -6.95
CA SER A 284 6.06 -10.42 -6.81
C SER A 284 6.81 -10.49 -5.47
N GLU A 285 7.22 -9.35 -4.93
CA GLU A 285 7.91 -9.18 -3.64
C GLU A 285 7.02 -9.51 -2.43
N HIS A 286 5.73 -9.72 -2.64
CA HIS A 286 4.74 -10.06 -1.61
C HIS A 286 4.06 -11.41 -1.88
N ARG A 287 4.45 -12.15 -2.93
CA ARG A 287 3.92 -13.50 -3.21
C ARG A 287 4.29 -14.56 -2.18
N ASP A 288 5.22 -14.25 -1.27
CA ASP A 288 5.50 -15.08 -0.11
C ASP A 288 4.40 -14.99 0.98
N ILE A 289 3.53 -13.97 0.90
CA ILE A 289 2.33 -13.86 1.72
C ILE A 289 1.26 -14.77 1.13
N LEU A 290 0.93 -15.83 1.87
CA LEU A 290 -0.07 -16.82 1.45
C LEU A 290 -1.48 -16.41 1.88
N PHE A 291 -2.46 -16.58 1.00
CA PHE A 291 -3.88 -16.31 1.27
C PHE A 291 -4.65 -17.64 1.30
N ASP A 292 -4.40 -18.43 2.32
CA ASP A 292 -4.96 -19.78 2.44
C ASP A 292 -6.44 -19.77 2.87
N LEU A 293 -7.27 -20.53 2.15
CA LEU A 293 -8.63 -20.83 2.61
C LEU A 293 -8.58 -21.89 3.72
N HIS A 294 -8.41 -21.43 4.95
CA HIS A 294 -8.13 -22.30 6.10
C HIS A 294 -9.35 -23.13 6.56
N TRP A 295 -10.55 -22.58 6.38
CA TRP A 295 -11.82 -23.24 6.71
C TRP A 295 -12.66 -23.40 5.45
N ILE A 296 -13.31 -24.56 5.32
CA ILE A 296 -14.25 -24.90 4.24
C ILE A 296 -15.53 -25.51 4.79
N GLY A 297 -16.48 -25.85 3.93
CA GLY A 297 -17.77 -26.40 4.33
C GLY A 297 -18.74 -25.33 4.82
N ARG A 298 -18.57 -24.08 4.36
CA ARG A 298 -19.53 -23.00 4.65
C ARG A 298 -20.89 -23.37 4.10
N ARG A 299 -21.93 -23.20 4.92
CA ARG A 299 -23.32 -23.41 4.46
C ARG A 299 -23.66 -22.45 3.34
N THR A 300 -24.47 -22.91 2.40
CA THR A 300 -25.09 -22.02 1.41
C THR A 300 -26.49 -21.60 1.88
N CYS A 301 -26.95 -20.44 1.41
CA CYS A 301 -28.20 -19.86 1.89
C CYS A 301 -29.43 -20.72 1.58
N GLU A 302 -29.36 -21.65 0.59
CA GLU A 302 -30.39 -22.65 0.33
C GLU A 302 -30.64 -23.60 1.51
N GLU A 303 -29.69 -23.73 2.43
CA GLU A 303 -29.84 -24.50 3.66
C GLU A 303 -30.64 -23.75 4.74
N MET A 304 -30.94 -22.46 4.54
CA MET A 304 -31.77 -21.69 5.46
C MET A 304 -33.24 -22.15 5.39
N ILE A 305 -33.87 -22.25 6.56
CA ILE A 305 -35.30 -22.64 6.66
C ILE A 305 -36.20 -21.54 6.12
N ASP A 306 -35.84 -20.28 6.35
CA ASP A 306 -36.56 -19.09 5.91
C ASP A 306 -35.56 -18.11 5.28
N CYS A 307 -35.78 -17.77 4.01
CA CYS A 307 -34.94 -16.85 3.26
C CYS A 307 -35.30 -15.37 3.51
N GLY A 308 -36.36 -15.11 4.26
CA GLY A 308 -36.79 -13.76 4.59
C GLY A 308 -37.34 -12.98 3.40
N VAL A 309 -37.00 -11.70 3.34
CA VAL A 309 -37.50 -10.75 2.33
C VAL A 309 -36.34 -10.13 1.55
N ASP A 310 -36.61 -9.76 0.30
CA ASP A 310 -35.69 -8.97 -0.53
C ASP A 310 -35.65 -7.48 -0.11
N PHE A 311 -34.81 -6.69 -0.77
CA PHE A 311 -34.67 -5.24 -0.56
C PHE A 311 -36.00 -4.49 -0.68
N GLY A 312 -36.90 -4.97 -1.54
CA GLY A 312 -38.24 -4.41 -1.71
C GLY A 312 -39.22 -4.78 -0.60
N GLY A 313 -38.81 -5.62 0.37
CA GLY A 313 -39.64 -6.13 1.45
C GLY A 313 -40.58 -7.28 1.03
N ASN A 314 -40.36 -7.89 -0.14
CA ASN A 314 -41.16 -9.00 -0.62
C ASN A 314 -40.55 -10.34 -0.19
N PRO A 315 -41.35 -11.37 0.11
CA PRO A 315 -40.83 -12.71 0.36
C PRO A 315 -39.93 -13.18 -0.78
N THR A 316 -38.74 -13.66 -0.45
CA THR A 316 -37.73 -14.09 -1.42
C THR A 316 -37.42 -15.58 -1.30
N VAL A 317 -36.62 -16.09 -2.23
CA VAL A 317 -36.09 -17.46 -2.21
C VAL A 317 -34.58 -17.40 -2.22
N CYS A 318 -33.96 -18.42 -1.66
CA CYS A 318 -32.52 -18.50 -1.50
C CYS A 318 -31.90 -19.14 -2.74
N THR A 319 -31.07 -18.39 -3.44
CA THR A 319 -30.26 -18.78 -4.60
C THR A 319 -29.02 -17.88 -4.67
N ALA A 320 -28.04 -18.19 -5.50
CA ALA A 320 -26.86 -17.34 -5.67
C ALA A 320 -27.16 -15.84 -5.89
N MET A 321 -28.24 -15.51 -6.61
CA MET A 321 -28.64 -14.13 -6.94
C MET A 321 -29.89 -13.63 -6.19
N ARG A 322 -30.37 -14.39 -5.21
CA ARG A 322 -31.54 -14.01 -4.40
C ARG A 322 -31.32 -14.47 -2.96
N GLY A 323 -31.48 -13.57 -2.00
CA GLY A 323 -31.27 -13.89 -0.60
C GLY A 323 -32.00 -12.89 0.30
N PRO A 324 -31.90 -13.08 1.62
CA PRO A 324 -32.41 -12.10 2.58
C PRO A 324 -31.71 -10.75 2.36
N HIS A 325 -32.48 -9.68 2.43
CA HIS A 325 -31.91 -8.34 2.46
C HIS A 325 -31.10 -8.11 3.74
N VAL A 326 -29.88 -7.61 3.56
CA VAL A 326 -28.97 -7.17 4.62
C VAL A 326 -28.65 -5.69 4.45
N GLY A 327 -28.58 -4.96 5.56
CA GLY A 327 -28.24 -3.54 5.55
C GLY A 327 -26.77 -3.32 5.24
N GLN A 328 -26.45 -2.50 4.25
CA GLN A 328 -25.07 -2.26 3.80
C GLN A 328 -24.58 -0.86 4.21
N ALA A 329 -23.26 -0.71 4.40
CA ALA A 329 -22.65 0.60 4.48
C ALA A 329 -22.69 1.28 3.12
N HIS A 330 -23.25 2.48 3.05
CA HIS A 330 -23.34 3.23 1.81
C HIS A 330 -22.08 4.09 1.60
N ALA A 331 -21.69 4.31 0.34
CA ALA A 331 -20.51 5.08 -0.07
C ALA A 331 -20.48 6.56 0.41
N THR A 332 -21.60 7.05 0.93
CA THR A 332 -21.76 8.40 1.50
C THR A 332 -21.60 8.44 3.03
N ALA A 333 -21.32 7.30 3.67
CA ALA A 333 -21.12 7.23 5.11
C ALA A 333 -19.87 7.99 5.55
N GLY A 334 -19.98 8.71 6.66
CA GLY A 334 -18.89 9.40 7.33
C GLY A 334 -18.24 8.52 8.41
N THR A 335 -17.30 9.11 9.13
CA THR A 335 -16.38 8.39 10.04
C THR A 335 -17.12 7.57 11.10
N LYS A 336 -18.14 8.15 11.74
CA LYS A 336 -18.91 7.46 12.79
C LYS A 336 -19.74 6.29 12.23
N SER A 337 -20.34 6.47 11.05
CA SER A 337 -21.21 5.47 10.44
C SER A 337 -20.41 4.27 9.93
N ILE A 338 -19.23 4.51 9.36
CA ILE A 338 -18.27 3.45 9.00
C ILE A 338 -17.89 2.65 10.24
N GLN A 339 -17.44 3.33 11.30
CA GLN A 339 -17.03 2.64 12.54
C GLN A 339 -18.19 1.82 13.12
N THR A 340 -19.38 2.41 13.22
CA THR A 340 -20.57 1.73 13.76
C THR A 340 -20.97 0.52 12.93
N PHE A 341 -20.91 0.62 11.60
CA PHE A 341 -21.23 -0.50 10.71
C PHE A 341 -20.27 -1.67 10.94
N PHE A 342 -18.96 -1.43 10.82
CA PHE A 342 -17.96 -2.50 10.94
C PHE A 342 -17.87 -3.09 12.35
N GLU A 343 -18.08 -2.28 13.40
CA GLU A 343 -18.18 -2.78 14.78
C GLU A 343 -19.41 -3.68 14.98
N ASN A 344 -20.57 -3.30 14.46
CA ASN A 344 -21.78 -4.09 14.65
C ASN A 344 -21.82 -5.34 13.78
N GLU A 345 -21.34 -5.23 12.54
CA GLU A 345 -21.40 -6.31 11.56
C GLU A 345 -20.30 -7.33 11.81
N PHE A 346 -19.05 -6.89 11.93
CA PHE A 346 -17.88 -7.78 11.97
C PHE A 346 -17.11 -7.74 13.30
N ASN A 347 -17.51 -6.85 14.23
CA ASN A 347 -16.75 -6.57 15.45
C ASN A 347 -15.30 -6.12 15.16
N PHE A 348 -15.12 -5.35 14.07
CA PHE A 348 -13.82 -4.85 13.66
C PHE A 348 -13.45 -3.56 14.39
N ASN A 349 -12.20 -3.51 14.84
CA ASN A 349 -11.61 -2.29 15.38
C ASN A 349 -11.11 -1.35 14.25
N PRO A 350 -10.75 -0.09 14.53
CA PRO A 350 -10.33 0.86 13.50
C PRO A 350 -9.14 0.41 12.62
N GLN A 351 -8.18 -0.34 13.17
CA GLN A 351 -7.07 -0.88 12.39
C GLN A 351 -7.58 -1.92 11.38
N GLN A 352 -8.47 -2.81 11.80
CA GLN A 352 -9.04 -3.83 10.92
C GLN A 352 -9.93 -3.22 9.84
N VAL A 353 -10.74 -2.22 10.19
CA VAL A 353 -11.51 -1.44 9.21
C VAL A 353 -10.59 -0.80 8.18
N THR A 354 -9.53 -0.12 8.64
CA THR A 354 -8.59 0.54 7.75
C THR A 354 -7.90 -0.48 6.84
N ALA A 355 -7.42 -1.61 7.38
CA ALA A 355 -6.83 -2.66 6.57
C ALA A 355 -7.78 -3.12 5.46
N LEU A 356 -9.01 -3.52 5.80
CA LEU A 356 -10.00 -4.04 4.85
C LEU A 356 -10.41 -3.00 3.79
N MET A 357 -10.54 -1.73 4.15
CA MET A 357 -10.84 -0.65 3.20
C MET A 357 -9.77 -0.50 2.12
N GLY A 358 -8.54 -0.97 2.37
CA GLY A 358 -7.49 -1.07 1.35
C GLY A 358 -7.83 -1.98 0.18
N ALA A 359 -8.92 -2.75 0.21
CA ALA A 359 -9.41 -3.49 -0.96
C ALA A 359 -9.64 -2.59 -2.20
N HIS A 360 -9.84 -1.29 -1.97
CA HIS A 360 -9.93 -0.28 -3.02
C HIS A 360 -8.59 0.00 -3.74
N SER A 361 -7.47 -0.67 -3.40
CA SER A 361 -6.25 -0.65 -4.23
C SER A 361 -6.42 -1.33 -5.58
N VAL A 362 -7.43 -2.19 -5.74
CA VAL A 362 -7.71 -2.89 -7.00
C VAL A 362 -9.14 -2.61 -7.49
N GLY A 363 -9.29 -2.55 -8.80
CA GLY A 363 -10.55 -2.28 -9.48
C GLY A 363 -10.91 -0.79 -9.56
N LYS A 364 -12.20 -0.54 -9.77
CA LYS A 364 -12.76 0.80 -9.99
C LYS A 364 -14.25 0.89 -9.66
N MET A 365 -14.75 2.12 -9.57
CA MET A 365 -16.17 2.46 -9.58
C MET A 365 -16.68 2.60 -11.02
N SER A 366 -17.90 2.12 -11.26
CA SER A 366 -18.62 2.33 -12.52
C SER A 366 -20.02 2.87 -12.26
N ARG A 367 -20.44 3.79 -13.14
CA ARG A 367 -21.70 4.51 -13.03
C ARG A 367 -22.87 3.55 -13.07
N GLU A 368 -22.78 2.53 -13.91
CA GLU A 368 -23.79 1.50 -14.11
C GLU A 368 -24.01 0.62 -12.86
N ASN A 369 -23.01 0.51 -11.99
CA ASN A 369 -23.08 -0.33 -10.79
C ASN A 369 -23.44 0.47 -9.53
N SER A 370 -22.95 1.69 -9.35
CA SER A 370 -23.14 2.46 -8.10
C SER A 370 -23.52 3.93 -8.31
N GLY A 371 -23.44 4.41 -9.54
CA GLY A 371 -23.55 5.84 -9.90
C GLY A 371 -22.28 6.65 -9.65
N PHE A 372 -21.24 6.06 -9.06
CA PHE A 372 -19.92 6.67 -8.90
C PHE A 372 -19.00 6.27 -10.07
N SER A 373 -17.93 7.00 -10.32
CA SER A 373 -17.07 6.74 -11.48
C SER A 373 -15.61 7.03 -11.23
N GLY A 374 -14.75 6.07 -11.56
CA GLY A 374 -13.30 6.24 -11.56
C GLY A 374 -12.58 5.23 -10.69
N ARG A 375 -11.26 5.31 -10.70
CA ARG A 375 -10.36 4.45 -9.95
C ARG A 375 -9.86 5.16 -8.69
N TRP A 376 -9.63 4.37 -7.65
CA TRP A 376 -9.07 4.85 -6.38
C TRP A 376 -7.55 4.99 -6.42
N ASP A 377 -6.90 4.16 -7.22
CA ASP A 377 -5.45 4.09 -7.39
C ASP A 377 -5.09 4.32 -8.87
N LEU A 378 -3.82 4.60 -9.16
CA LEU A 378 -3.27 4.71 -10.50
C LEU A 378 -3.27 3.37 -11.25
N SER A 379 -3.21 2.25 -10.52
CA SER A 379 -3.44 0.90 -11.04
C SER A 379 -4.85 0.42 -10.68
N GLU A 380 -5.50 -0.29 -11.61
CA GLU A 380 -6.76 -1.01 -11.31
C GLU A 380 -6.49 -2.51 -11.06
N ALA A 381 -5.25 -2.96 -11.18
CA ALA A 381 -4.89 -4.38 -11.22
C ALA A 381 -3.90 -4.80 -10.13
N THR A 382 -3.25 -3.84 -9.45
CA THR A 382 -2.20 -4.11 -8.48
C THR A 382 -2.74 -3.97 -7.07
N PHE A 383 -2.56 -5.00 -6.25
CA PHE A 383 -2.94 -4.98 -4.84
C PHE A 383 -1.76 -4.56 -3.98
N ASP A 384 -1.52 -3.25 -3.90
CA ASP A 384 -0.42 -2.64 -3.15
C ASP A 384 -0.84 -1.37 -2.38
N GLY A 385 0.14 -0.68 -1.82
CA GLY A 385 -0.06 0.49 -0.97
C GLY A 385 -0.36 1.78 -1.72
N GLY A 386 -0.51 1.75 -3.06
CA GLY A 386 -0.82 2.91 -3.90
C GLY A 386 -2.05 3.66 -3.40
N TYR A 387 -3.16 2.96 -3.16
CA TYR A 387 -4.36 3.52 -2.54
C TYR A 387 -4.09 4.41 -1.30
N TRP A 388 -3.19 3.98 -0.41
CA TRP A 388 -2.84 4.74 0.80
C TRP A 388 -2.02 5.98 0.48
N ILE A 389 -1.07 5.86 -0.46
CA ILE A 389 -0.26 6.99 -0.94
C ILE A 389 -1.18 8.04 -1.55
N GLU A 390 -2.12 7.63 -2.40
CA GLU A 390 -3.04 8.52 -3.07
C GLU A 390 -4.08 9.14 -2.12
N LEU A 391 -4.42 8.47 -1.02
CA LEU A 391 -5.40 8.97 -0.06
C LEU A 391 -4.78 9.89 1.02
N VAL A 392 -3.57 9.58 1.49
CA VAL A 392 -2.92 10.23 2.65
C VAL A 392 -1.80 11.19 2.23
N GLY A 393 -1.15 10.94 1.09
CA GLY A 393 0.03 11.66 0.62
C GLY A 393 -0.20 13.14 0.33
N GLU A 394 0.89 13.86 0.10
CA GLU A 394 0.88 15.29 -0.24
C GLU A 394 1.60 15.48 -1.59
N PRO A 395 0.89 15.82 -2.69
CA PRO A 395 -0.57 15.90 -2.90
C PRO A 395 -1.26 14.52 -3.03
N PRO A 396 -2.60 14.42 -2.84
CA PRO A 396 -3.57 15.20 -3.61
C PRO A 396 -4.49 16.14 -2.81
N ASP A 397 -4.81 17.27 -3.44
CA ASP A 397 -5.90 18.15 -3.03
C ASP A 397 -7.22 17.57 -3.55
N PHE A 398 -8.02 16.97 -2.67
CA PHE A 398 -9.34 16.46 -3.04
C PHE A 398 -10.39 17.57 -3.13
N SER A 399 -11.21 17.51 -4.17
CA SER A 399 -12.36 18.40 -4.37
C SER A 399 -13.61 17.61 -4.72
N LEU A 400 -14.79 18.10 -4.33
CA LEU A 400 -16.04 17.43 -4.69
C LEU A 400 -16.33 17.61 -6.19
N GLU A 401 -16.67 16.50 -6.83
CA GLU A 401 -17.01 16.39 -8.25
C GLU A 401 -18.41 15.78 -8.40
N ASP A 402 -19.20 16.36 -9.30
CA ASP A 402 -20.52 15.85 -9.67
C ASP A 402 -20.40 14.75 -10.74
N VAL A 403 -21.04 13.61 -10.48
CA VAL A 403 -21.23 12.52 -11.47
C VAL A 403 -22.67 12.56 -11.94
N ILE A 404 -22.84 13.00 -13.18
CA ILE A 404 -24.15 13.09 -13.82
C ILE A 404 -24.50 11.72 -14.40
N ASN A 405 -25.66 11.17 -14.03
CA ASN A 405 -26.21 9.87 -14.37
C ASN A 405 -27.61 9.99 -15.00
N ASP A 406 -27.98 11.17 -15.50
CA ASP A 406 -29.29 11.41 -16.13
C ASP A 406 -29.58 10.48 -17.34
N ASP A 407 -28.54 9.92 -17.96
CA ASP A 407 -28.58 8.92 -19.03
C ASP A 407 -28.79 7.47 -18.55
N LEU A 408 -28.69 7.20 -17.24
CA LEU A 408 -28.79 5.86 -16.65
C LEU A 408 -30.10 5.69 -15.86
N PRO A 409 -31.07 4.90 -16.36
CA PRO A 409 -32.35 4.73 -15.69
C PRO A 409 -32.20 4.15 -14.28
N GLY A 410 -32.77 4.85 -13.29
CA GLY A 410 -32.80 4.38 -11.89
C GLY A 410 -31.50 4.59 -11.10
N ILE A 411 -30.47 5.18 -11.70
CA ILE A 411 -29.21 5.50 -11.03
C ILE A 411 -29.17 7.00 -10.72
N PRO A 412 -29.08 7.41 -9.44
CA PRO A 412 -29.08 8.83 -9.09
C PRO A 412 -27.74 9.50 -9.46
N ASN A 413 -27.78 10.81 -9.69
CA ASN A 413 -26.56 11.63 -9.72
C ASN A 413 -25.81 11.51 -8.39
N ARG A 414 -24.49 11.43 -8.45
CA ARG A 414 -23.63 11.26 -7.27
C ARG A 414 -22.67 12.44 -7.12
N ARG A 415 -22.11 12.56 -5.92
CA ARG A 415 -20.94 13.40 -5.66
C ARG A 415 -19.83 12.57 -5.06
N GLN A 416 -18.62 12.74 -5.58
CA GLN A 416 -17.42 12.01 -5.20
C GLN A 416 -16.25 12.96 -4.99
N TRP A 417 -15.17 12.48 -4.39
CA TRP A 417 -13.97 13.28 -4.21
C TRP A 417 -12.97 13.00 -5.32
N ARG A 418 -12.59 14.03 -6.05
CA ARG A 418 -11.59 13.99 -7.12
C ARG A 418 -10.26 14.48 -6.57
N GLY A 419 -9.25 13.62 -6.59
CA GLY A 419 -7.86 13.96 -6.29
C GLY A 419 -7.08 14.23 -7.57
N VAL A 420 -6.29 15.30 -7.58
CA VAL A 420 -5.37 15.64 -8.67
C VAL A 420 -3.94 15.39 -8.18
N ILE A 421 -3.26 14.43 -8.80
CA ILE A 421 -1.88 14.08 -8.47
C ILE A 421 -0.93 14.95 -9.29
N ASN A 422 -1.19 15.06 -10.59
CA ASN A 422 -0.52 15.95 -11.53
C ASN A 422 -1.47 16.30 -12.70
N GLU A 423 -0.96 16.98 -13.74
CA GLU A 423 -1.78 17.43 -14.89
C GLU A 423 -2.54 16.28 -15.56
N ASP A 424 -1.93 15.10 -15.64
CA ASP A 424 -2.45 13.94 -16.38
C ASP A 424 -3.02 12.83 -15.47
N SER A 425 -2.68 12.83 -14.18
CA SER A 425 -3.00 11.75 -13.24
C SER A 425 -4.00 12.19 -12.20
N ARG A 426 -5.11 11.44 -12.12
CA ARG A 426 -6.22 11.70 -11.21
C ARG A 426 -6.69 10.39 -10.57
N VAL A 427 -7.14 10.52 -9.33
CA VAL A 427 -7.79 9.46 -8.55
C VAL A 427 -9.15 9.92 -8.07
N THR A 428 -9.97 8.97 -7.65
CA THR A 428 -11.32 9.19 -7.16
C THR A 428 -11.48 8.50 -5.84
N MET A 429 -12.02 9.20 -4.85
CA MET A 429 -12.30 8.66 -3.53
C MET A 429 -13.80 8.82 -3.25
N LEU A 430 -14.40 7.80 -2.64
CA LEU A 430 -15.73 7.90 -2.06
C LEU A 430 -15.68 8.74 -0.79
N HIS A 431 -16.84 9.15 -0.30
CA HIS A 431 -16.91 9.87 0.97
C HIS A 431 -16.40 9.00 2.13
N THR A 432 -16.63 7.69 2.04
CA THR A 432 -16.10 6.69 2.98
C THR A 432 -14.58 6.58 2.96
N ASP A 433 -13.93 6.74 1.80
CA ASP A 433 -12.47 6.72 1.69
C ASP A 433 -11.87 7.96 2.37
N ILE A 434 -12.40 9.15 2.07
CA ILE A 434 -11.95 10.39 2.72
C ILE A 434 -12.17 10.34 4.24
N ALA A 435 -13.20 9.65 4.72
CA ALA A 435 -13.48 9.49 6.15
C ALA A 435 -12.40 8.68 6.90
N LEU A 436 -11.50 7.98 6.19
CA LEU A 436 -10.32 7.31 6.76
C LEU A 436 -9.22 8.29 7.14
N VAL A 437 -9.15 9.44 6.47
CA VAL A 437 -8.09 10.45 6.68
C VAL A 437 -8.62 11.80 7.17
N ARG A 438 -9.93 11.98 7.18
CA ARG A 438 -10.65 13.14 7.71
C ARG A 438 -11.86 12.65 8.52
N ASN A 439 -12.25 13.42 9.53
CA ASN A 439 -13.46 13.20 10.28
C ASN A 439 -14.65 13.85 9.57
N LEU A 440 -15.53 13.01 9.01
CA LEU A 440 -16.68 13.43 8.22
C LEU A 440 -17.99 13.00 8.88
N GLU A 441 -19.01 13.84 8.77
CA GLU A 441 -20.40 13.42 8.94
C GLU A 441 -20.89 12.75 7.65
N ASP A 442 -21.93 11.91 7.74
CA ASP A 442 -22.55 11.35 6.54
C ASP A 442 -22.91 12.45 5.53
N MET A 443 -22.55 12.23 4.27
CA MET A 443 -22.85 13.17 3.20
C MET A 443 -24.37 13.24 2.97
N ARG A 444 -24.93 14.46 3.05
CA ARG A 444 -26.36 14.74 2.85
C ARG A 444 -26.55 15.61 1.62
N ASP A 445 -27.48 15.23 0.75
CA ASP A 445 -27.77 15.94 -0.49
C ASP A 445 -26.52 16.18 -1.37
N GLY A 446 -25.57 15.23 -1.35
CA GLY A 446 -24.30 15.30 -2.06
C GLY A 446 -23.26 16.24 -1.43
N GLN A 447 -23.53 16.85 -0.28
CA GLN A 447 -22.62 17.80 0.35
C GLN A 447 -21.86 17.17 1.53
N ALA A 448 -20.55 17.43 1.56
CA ALA A 448 -19.73 17.20 2.75
C ALA A 448 -19.90 18.37 3.73
N ASN A 449 -19.69 18.11 5.02
CA ASN A 449 -19.77 19.13 6.08
C ASN A 449 -18.55 20.07 6.13
N CYS A 450 -17.49 19.74 5.39
CA CYS A 450 -16.20 20.44 5.39
C CYS A 450 -15.46 20.23 4.06
N ASP A 451 -14.41 21.02 3.85
CA ASP A 451 -13.54 20.94 2.68
C ASP A 451 -12.32 20.07 2.98
N PHE A 452 -11.78 19.33 2.01
CA PHE A 452 -10.58 18.52 2.25
C PHE A 452 -9.36 19.38 2.64
N LYS A 453 -9.25 20.56 2.00
CA LYS A 453 -8.35 21.67 2.34
C LYS A 453 -9.12 22.99 2.16
N GLY A 454 -8.81 23.99 2.97
CA GLY A 454 -9.44 25.31 2.85
C GLY A 454 -9.79 25.94 4.21
N PRO A 455 -10.53 27.06 4.21
CA PRO A 455 -10.88 27.77 5.45
C PRO A 455 -11.84 26.97 6.36
N ASN A 456 -12.58 26.00 5.81
CA ASN A 456 -13.42 25.05 6.55
C ASN A 456 -12.86 23.62 6.40
N GLU A 457 -11.55 23.45 6.63
CA GLU A 457 -10.87 22.17 6.49
C GLU A 457 -11.48 21.11 7.42
N CYS A 458 -11.69 19.91 6.88
CA CYS A 458 -12.13 18.76 7.64
C CYS A 458 -11.14 18.42 8.74
N SER A 459 -11.66 18.12 9.93
CA SER A 459 -10.83 17.66 11.05
C SER A 459 -10.05 16.41 10.64
N HIS A 460 -8.80 16.30 11.09
CA HIS A 460 -8.01 15.09 10.89
C HIS A 460 -8.23 14.03 11.99
N ASP A 461 -9.12 14.32 12.96
CA ASP A 461 -9.42 13.49 14.12
C ASP A 461 -10.36 12.33 13.76
N THR A 462 -9.82 11.34 13.07
CA THR A 462 -10.48 10.07 12.74
C THR A 462 -9.64 8.91 13.25
N PRO A 463 -10.25 7.85 13.83
CA PRO A 463 -9.50 6.74 14.42
C PRO A 463 -8.74 5.89 13.38
N PHE A 464 -9.06 6.06 12.10
CA PHE A 464 -8.47 5.29 10.99
C PHE A 464 -7.13 5.88 10.51
N ARG A 465 -6.95 7.21 10.59
CA ARG A 465 -5.83 7.93 9.97
C ARG A 465 -4.45 7.42 10.41
N PRO A 466 -4.17 7.11 11.69
CA PRO A 466 -2.87 6.59 12.09
C PRO A 466 -2.50 5.26 11.40
N HIS A 467 -3.49 4.44 11.08
CA HIS A 467 -3.29 3.17 10.38
C HIS A 467 -3.07 3.41 8.88
N ALA A 468 -3.85 4.30 8.26
CA ALA A 468 -3.64 4.70 6.87
C ALA A 468 -2.24 5.29 6.65
N GLN A 469 -1.77 6.16 7.57
CA GLN A 469 -0.42 6.73 7.56
C GLN A 469 0.69 5.70 7.76
N ARG A 470 0.42 4.60 8.48
CA ARG A 470 1.38 3.50 8.61
C ARG A 470 1.49 2.75 7.27
N TYR A 471 0.37 2.52 6.60
CA TYR A 471 0.35 1.77 5.35
C TYR A 471 1.02 2.50 4.18
N THR A 472 1.12 3.83 4.21
CA THR A 472 1.97 4.58 3.25
C THR A 472 3.47 4.33 3.42
N GLN A 473 3.90 3.85 4.60
CA GLN A 473 5.31 3.68 4.95
C GLN A 473 5.75 2.21 4.90
N ASP A 474 4.80 1.30 5.08
CA ASP A 474 5.05 -0.14 5.18
C ASP A 474 3.95 -0.91 4.45
N ASN A 475 4.10 -1.01 3.12
CA ASN A 475 3.18 -1.73 2.24
C ASN A 475 3.05 -3.20 2.66
N ARG A 476 4.15 -3.84 3.03
CA ARG A 476 4.15 -5.24 3.44
C ARG A 476 3.31 -5.46 4.70
N ALA A 477 3.41 -4.57 5.69
CA ALA A 477 2.57 -4.64 6.87
C ALA A 477 1.07 -4.47 6.54
N TRP A 478 0.73 -3.63 5.56
CA TRP A 478 -0.65 -3.52 5.08
C TRP A 478 -1.15 -4.84 4.46
N VAL A 479 -0.39 -5.45 3.55
CA VAL A 479 -0.79 -6.72 2.91
C VAL A 479 -0.98 -7.83 3.95
N LEU A 480 -0.13 -7.90 4.98
CA LEU A 480 -0.27 -8.84 6.09
C LEU A 480 -1.52 -8.56 6.94
N ASP A 481 -1.75 -7.30 7.33
CA ASP A 481 -2.94 -6.91 8.09
C ASP A 481 -4.22 -7.17 7.28
N PHE A 482 -4.21 -6.89 5.97
CA PHE A 482 -5.32 -7.17 5.07
C PHE A 482 -5.62 -8.66 5.02
N ARG A 483 -4.62 -9.52 4.78
CA ARG A 483 -4.77 -10.98 4.77
C ARG A 483 -5.44 -11.47 6.05
N ASP A 484 -4.96 -11.00 7.20
CA ASP A 484 -5.45 -11.46 8.50
C ASP A 484 -6.91 -11.03 8.72
N VAL A 485 -7.25 -9.79 8.36
CA VAL A 485 -8.62 -9.28 8.47
C VAL A 485 -9.58 -9.94 7.47
N PHE A 486 -9.12 -10.15 6.23
CA PHE A 486 -9.91 -10.82 5.20
C PHE A 486 -10.22 -12.26 5.59
N ASN A 487 -9.30 -12.96 6.26
CA ASN A 487 -9.57 -14.28 6.84
C ASN A 487 -10.65 -14.25 7.94
N ILE A 488 -10.72 -13.18 8.74
CA ILE A 488 -11.81 -13.00 9.71
C ILE A 488 -13.13 -12.73 8.98
N LEU A 489 -13.11 -11.89 7.94
CA LEU A 489 -14.26 -11.55 7.11
C LEU A 489 -14.88 -12.81 6.48
N ILE A 490 -14.09 -13.63 5.79
CA ILE A 490 -14.58 -14.81 5.06
C ILE A 490 -15.08 -15.93 5.98
N ASP A 491 -14.76 -15.88 7.28
CA ASP A 491 -15.26 -16.82 8.28
C ASP A 491 -16.54 -16.33 8.97
N HIS A 492 -16.98 -15.10 8.67
CA HIS A 492 -18.10 -14.46 9.35
C HIS A 492 -19.41 -15.22 9.13
N GLY A 493 -20.17 -15.40 10.21
CA GLY A 493 -21.42 -16.17 10.21
C GLY A 493 -21.27 -17.68 10.41
N HIS A 494 -20.05 -18.22 10.59
CA HIS A 494 -19.81 -19.66 10.78
C HIS A 494 -19.11 -20.00 12.09
N GLU A 495 -19.52 -21.12 12.71
CA GLU A 495 -18.92 -21.62 13.95
C GLU A 495 -17.80 -22.62 13.66
N LYS A 496 -16.58 -22.29 14.11
CA LYS A 496 -15.39 -23.12 13.98
C LYS A 496 -15.48 -24.38 14.85
N ALA A 497 -15.17 -25.53 14.26
CA ALA A 497 -15.20 -26.83 14.93
C ALA A 497 -13.93 -27.07 15.78
N GLY A 498 -13.78 -26.31 16.87
CA GLY A 498 -12.62 -26.41 17.75
C GLY A 498 -11.33 -25.82 17.15
N ASP A 499 -10.18 -26.23 17.69
CA ASP A 499 -8.87 -25.70 17.29
C ASP A 499 -8.41 -26.31 15.95
N CYS A 500 -8.07 -25.43 14.99
CA CYS A 500 -7.44 -25.82 13.73
C CYS A 500 -5.96 -25.44 13.73
N SER A 501 -5.09 -26.39 13.39
CA SER A 501 -3.66 -26.10 13.21
C SER A 501 -3.46 -25.35 11.89
N PRO A 502 -2.61 -24.30 11.83
CA PRO A 502 -2.34 -23.53 10.61
C PRO A 502 -1.96 -24.37 9.38
N GLU A 503 -1.36 -25.54 9.60
CA GLU A 503 -0.90 -26.47 8.56
C GLU A 503 -2.02 -27.35 7.96
N ARG A 504 -3.28 -27.18 8.41
CA ARG A 504 -4.41 -28.00 7.96
C ARG A 504 -5.56 -27.16 7.44
N ILE A 505 -6.39 -27.81 6.65
CA ILE A 505 -7.68 -27.29 6.26
C ILE A 505 -8.75 -27.93 7.14
N CYS A 506 -9.60 -27.09 7.71
CA CYS A 506 -10.64 -27.48 8.64
C CYS A 506 -12.03 -27.20 8.08
N THR A 507 -13.05 -27.76 8.75
CA THR A 507 -14.45 -27.64 8.34
C THR A 507 -15.27 -26.95 9.42
N PHE A 508 -16.29 -26.19 9.02
CA PHE A 508 -17.27 -25.64 9.97
C PHE A 508 -18.26 -26.73 10.47
N GLY A 509 -18.60 -26.74 11.77
CA GLY A 509 -19.52 -27.72 12.41
C GLY A 509 -18.90 -29.00 13.01
N PHE A 510 -19.58 -29.67 13.97
CA PHE A 510 -19.14 -30.92 14.68
C PHE A 510 -18.57 -31.96 13.69
N GLU A 511 -17.39 -32.58 13.81
CA GLU A 511 -16.61 -33.14 14.92
C GLU A 511 -15.13 -33.12 14.49
N SER A 512 -14.21 -32.63 15.34
CA SER A 512 -12.78 -32.59 15.01
C SER A 512 -12.20 -34.01 14.92
N GLN A 513 -12.04 -34.53 13.72
CA GLN A 513 -11.20 -35.71 13.50
C GLN A 513 -9.74 -35.28 13.63
N ASN A 514 -9.21 -35.43 14.85
CA ASN A 514 -7.80 -35.34 15.20
C ASN A 514 -6.95 -36.23 14.26
N THR A 515 -6.28 -35.64 13.27
CA THR A 515 -5.26 -36.36 12.49
C THR A 515 -4.01 -35.54 12.28
N LEU A 516 -3.01 -35.78 13.13
CA LEU A 516 -1.61 -35.36 12.96
C LEU A 516 -1.12 -35.62 11.52
N ALA A 517 -0.68 -34.57 10.84
CA ALA A 517 0.04 -34.66 9.57
C ALA A 517 1.31 -33.82 9.68
N THR A 518 2.43 -34.45 9.33
CA THR A 518 3.75 -33.83 9.17
C THR A 518 3.88 -33.45 7.70
N GLU A 519 4.25 -32.21 7.40
CA GLU A 519 4.49 -31.77 6.03
C GLU A 519 5.59 -32.60 5.34
N SER A 520 5.25 -33.15 4.19
CA SER A 520 6.21 -33.36 3.10
C SER A 520 5.67 -32.61 1.88
N LYS A 521 5.88 -31.29 1.86
CA LYS A 521 5.77 -30.53 0.62
C LYS A 521 7.04 -30.79 -0.19
N THR A 522 6.90 -31.63 -1.21
CA THR A 522 7.70 -31.42 -2.41
C THR A 522 7.10 -30.18 -3.06
N ALA A 523 7.88 -29.10 -3.11
CA ALA A 523 7.48 -27.86 -3.75
C ALA A 523 6.95 -28.15 -5.17
N PRO A 524 5.92 -27.41 -5.64
CA PRO A 524 5.59 -27.40 -7.05
C PRO A 524 6.88 -27.07 -7.81
N THR A 525 7.09 -27.77 -8.93
CA THR A 525 8.23 -27.48 -9.81
C THR A 525 8.19 -25.98 -10.09
N PRO A 526 9.29 -25.25 -9.81
CA PRO A 526 9.30 -23.81 -9.97
C PRO A 526 8.81 -23.42 -11.37
N PRO A 527 8.12 -22.29 -11.54
CA PRO A 527 8.02 -21.68 -12.87
C PRO A 527 9.43 -21.67 -13.44
N SER A 528 9.57 -22.05 -14.71
CA SER A 528 10.85 -22.12 -15.44
C SER A 528 11.81 -21.11 -14.83
N SER A 529 12.86 -21.61 -14.15
CA SER A 529 13.65 -20.85 -13.20
C SER A 529 13.83 -19.41 -13.69
N PRO A 530 13.61 -18.38 -12.84
CA PRO A 530 13.93 -17.01 -13.24
C PRO A 530 15.31 -17.01 -13.87
N VAL A 531 15.46 -16.34 -15.02
CA VAL A 531 16.75 -16.22 -15.69
C VAL A 531 17.59 -15.28 -14.84
N ILE A 532 18.27 -15.86 -13.84
CA ILE A 532 19.19 -15.18 -12.96
C ILE A 532 20.54 -15.17 -13.66
N GLU A 533 20.91 -14.02 -14.21
CA GLU A 533 22.25 -13.81 -14.74
C GLU A 533 23.07 -12.99 -13.74
N GLN A 534 24.26 -13.51 -13.41
CA GLN A 534 25.20 -12.86 -12.51
C GLN A 534 25.96 -11.77 -13.27
N GLY A 535 25.81 -10.54 -12.80
CA GLY A 535 26.54 -9.37 -13.24
C GLY A 535 27.86 -9.14 -12.50
N ILE A 536 28.46 -7.99 -12.73
CA ILE A 536 29.70 -7.52 -12.11
C ILE A 536 29.46 -7.27 -10.61
N SER A 537 30.46 -7.56 -9.78
CA SER A 537 30.44 -7.31 -8.32
C SER A 537 29.27 -7.96 -7.57
N GLY A 538 28.68 -9.02 -8.14
CA GLY A 538 27.54 -9.74 -7.55
C GLY A 538 26.20 -9.03 -7.75
N ALA A 539 26.13 -8.00 -8.59
CA ALA A 539 24.86 -7.45 -9.07
C ALA A 539 24.10 -8.54 -9.84
N THR A 540 22.79 -8.61 -9.65
CA THR A 540 21.94 -9.57 -10.35
C THR A 540 20.69 -8.86 -10.84
N ILE A 541 20.23 -9.28 -12.01
CA ILE A 541 18.94 -8.92 -12.57
C ILE A 541 18.25 -10.20 -13.02
N SER A 542 16.95 -10.28 -12.81
CA SER A 542 16.15 -11.46 -13.12
C SER A 542 14.76 -11.06 -13.56
N LEU A 543 14.20 -11.88 -14.45
CA LEU A 543 12.85 -11.75 -14.97
C LEU A 543 11.99 -12.86 -14.39
N ASP A 544 10.69 -12.60 -14.23
CA ASP A 544 9.73 -13.59 -13.75
C ASP A 544 9.46 -14.69 -14.78
N LYS A 545 9.70 -14.43 -16.07
CA LYS A 545 9.58 -15.39 -17.18
C LYS A 545 10.71 -15.19 -18.21
N PRO A 546 11.10 -16.24 -18.96
CA PRO A 546 12.06 -16.12 -20.07
C PRO A 546 11.41 -15.69 -21.40
N CYS A 547 10.07 -15.67 -21.49
CA CYS A 547 9.31 -15.40 -22.70
C CYS A 547 7.98 -14.73 -22.32
N TYR A 548 7.55 -13.73 -23.09
CA TYR A 548 6.31 -12.98 -22.88
C TYR A 548 5.48 -12.90 -24.19
N ASN A 549 4.15 -12.93 -24.05
CA ASN A 549 3.23 -12.62 -25.14
C ASN A 549 2.93 -11.10 -25.17
N SER A 550 2.56 -10.56 -26.35
CA SER A 550 2.15 -9.15 -26.48
C SER A 550 0.96 -8.84 -25.56
N GLY A 551 1.05 -7.78 -24.76
CA GLY A 551 0.05 -7.41 -23.75
C GLY A 551 0.39 -7.84 -22.32
N GLU A 552 1.40 -8.70 -22.13
CA GLU A 552 1.91 -9.05 -20.80
C GLU A 552 2.84 -7.96 -20.23
N THR A 553 3.16 -8.06 -18.94
CA THR A 553 4.07 -7.16 -18.25
C THR A 553 5.35 -7.89 -17.88
N ILE A 554 6.50 -7.30 -18.22
CA ILE A 554 7.81 -7.80 -17.83
C ILE A 554 8.08 -7.35 -16.40
N VAL A 555 8.31 -8.30 -15.48
CA VAL A 555 8.67 -7.98 -14.10
C VAL A 555 10.18 -8.11 -13.94
N VAL A 556 10.84 -6.98 -13.70
CA VAL A 556 12.29 -6.91 -13.53
C VAL A 556 12.61 -6.84 -12.04
N ASN A 557 13.33 -7.84 -11.54
CA ASN A 557 13.85 -7.86 -10.18
C ASN A 557 15.36 -7.71 -10.20
N TYR A 558 15.90 -6.91 -9.28
CA TYR A 558 17.33 -6.68 -9.19
C TYR A 558 17.84 -6.74 -7.75
N ASN A 559 19.10 -7.12 -7.60
CA ASN A 559 19.77 -7.17 -6.31
C ASN A 559 21.25 -6.84 -6.44
N ASN A 560 21.80 -6.24 -5.39
CA ASN A 560 23.16 -5.74 -5.26
C ASN A 560 23.57 -4.79 -6.40
N ILE A 561 22.61 -4.00 -6.91
CA ILE A 561 22.91 -2.87 -7.79
C ILE A 561 23.52 -1.76 -6.93
N SER A 562 24.61 -1.17 -7.41
CA SER A 562 25.34 -0.11 -6.73
C SER A 562 25.63 1.05 -7.68
N GLY A 563 25.83 2.26 -7.14
CA GLY A 563 26.07 3.46 -7.92
C GLY A 563 24.87 4.40 -7.96
N GLU A 564 25.13 5.63 -8.37
CA GLU A 564 24.17 6.71 -8.52
C GLU A 564 23.80 6.88 -10.00
N ASN A 565 22.63 7.44 -10.31
CA ASN A 565 22.18 7.66 -11.70
C ASN A 565 22.10 6.40 -12.59
N VAL A 566 22.16 5.21 -11.99
CA VAL A 566 21.92 3.92 -12.66
C VAL A 566 20.57 3.91 -13.36
N TRP A 567 20.52 3.40 -14.57
CA TRP A 567 19.29 3.13 -15.32
C TRP A 567 19.15 1.64 -15.60
N ILE A 568 17.90 1.17 -15.70
CA ILE A 568 17.58 -0.13 -16.25
C ILE A 568 16.77 0.07 -17.51
N GLY A 569 17.11 -0.64 -18.58
CA GLY A 569 16.43 -0.47 -19.86
C GLY A 569 16.39 -1.72 -20.72
N ILE A 570 15.47 -1.70 -21.68
CA ILE A 570 15.21 -2.75 -22.66
C ILE A 570 15.86 -2.38 -23.98
N LEU A 571 16.74 -3.24 -24.48
CA LEU A 571 17.40 -3.12 -25.79
C LEU A 571 17.08 -4.36 -26.63
N LEU A 572 17.14 -4.23 -27.95
CA LEU A 572 17.10 -5.40 -28.85
C LEU A 572 18.38 -6.22 -28.67
N LEU A 573 18.24 -7.53 -28.46
CA LEU A 573 19.37 -8.41 -28.14
C LEU A 573 20.46 -8.36 -29.23
N ASN A 574 20.06 -8.30 -30.50
CA ASN A 574 20.98 -8.24 -31.64
C ASN A 574 21.80 -6.94 -31.73
N THR A 575 21.48 -5.91 -30.94
CA THR A 575 22.17 -4.62 -30.91
C THR A 575 23.25 -4.55 -29.82
N VAL A 576 23.23 -5.49 -28.86
CA VAL A 576 24.17 -5.53 -27.73
C VAL A 576 25.17 -6.66 -27.96
N SER A 577 26.43 -6.31 -28.24
CA SER A 577 27.51 -7.29 -28.39
C SER A 577 28.06 -7.78 -27.05
N ASP A 578 28.08 -6.93 -26.03
CA ASP A 578 28.49 -7.21 -24.65
C ASP A 578 27.73 -6.24 -23.73
N PHE A 579 27.09 -6.74 -22.66
CA PHE A 579 26.36 -5.87 -21.74
C PHE A 579 27.27 -4.91 -20.96
N LYS A 580 28.58 -5.18 -20.93
CA LYS A 580 29.59 -4.28 -20.36
C LYS A 580 29.91 -3.08 -21.25
N ASP A 581 29.41 -3.08 -22.49
CA ASP A 581 29.59 -2.00 -23.47
C ASP A 581 28.27 -1.76 -24.21
N LEU A 582 27.37 -1.05 -23.54
CA LEU A 582 26.01 -0.78 -23.98
C LEU A 582 26.03 0.21 -25.16
N PRO A 583 25.28 -0.06 -26.24
CA PRO A 583 25.33 0.76 -27.45
C PRO A 583 24.72 2.15 -27.24
N VAL A 584 23.76 2.28 -26.31
CA VAL A 584 22.99 3.50 -26.05
C VAL A 584 22.52 3.56 -24.59
N GLY A 585 22.18 4.76 -24.12
CA GLY A 585 21.57 5.00 -22.81
C GLY A 585 20.48 6.07 -22.88
N PRO A 586 19.79 6.36 -21.77
CA PRO A 586 18.65 7.28 -21.69
C PRO A 586 18.85 8.65 -22.33
N ASP A 587 20.07 9.19 -22.22
CA ASP A 587 20.40 10.54 -22.67
C ASP A 587 20.72 10.62 -24.19
N SER A 588 20.69 9.49 -24.91
CA SER A 588 21.09 9.41 -26.32
C SER A 588 19.98 9.73 -27.34
N GLN A 589 18.70 9.80 -26.90
CA GLN A 589 17.52 9.91 -27.77
C GLN A 589 17.47 8.87 -28.90
N SER A 590 18.02 7.68 -28.67
CA SER A 590 18.12 6.62 -29.67
C SER A 590 16.95 5.64 -29.62
N GLU A 591 16.40 5.29 -30.78
CA GLU A 591 15.35 4.28 -30.99
C GLU A 591 15.77 2.84 -30.62
N LEU A 592 17.06 2.64 -30.29
CA LEU A 592 17.60 1.34 -29.87
C LEU A 592 17.21 0.99 -28.43
N LEU A 593 17.03 2.00 -27.56
CA LEU A 593 16.57 1.85 -26.19
C LEU A 593 15.04 1.95 -26.19
N LYS A 594 14.37 0.80 -26.05
CA LYS A 594 12.91 0.69 -26.23
C LYS A 594 12.11 1.23 -25.06
N ASP A 595 12.59 0.96 -23.86
CA ASP A 595 12.00 1.47 -22.62
C ASP A 595 13.08 1.51 -21.55
N TRP A 596 12.98 2.42 -20.58
CA TRP A 596 13.95 2.54 -19.50
C TRP A 596 13.42 3.30 -18.29
N THR A 597 14.01 3.03 -17.14
CA THR A 597 13.82 3.77 -15.89
C THR A 597 15.17 4.11 -15.27
N ARG A 598 15.27 5.22 -14.54
CA ARG A 598 16.53 5.70 -13.95
C ARG A 598 16.36 6.03 -12.48
N SER A 599 17.40 5.76 -11.71
CA SER A 599 17.48 6.01 -10.27
C SER A 599 17.28 7.46 -9.89
N CYS A 600 17.91 8.33 -10.65
CA CYS A 600 17.73 9.75 -10.54
C CYS A 600 17.90 10.34 -11.93
N GLY A 601 17.02 11.24 -12.34
CA GLY A 601 17.04 11.81 -13.68
C GLY A 601 15.77 12.58 -13.97
N HIS A 602 15.67 13.75 -13.32
CA HIS A 602 14.61 14.74 -13.48
C HIS A 602 13.31 14.50 -12.67
N ARG A 603 13.09 15.41 -11.69
CA ARG A 603 11.86 15.68 -10.92
C ARG A 603 11.25 14.60 -10.02
N VAL A 604 11.59 13.31 -10.14
CA VAL A 604 11.23 12.27 -9.15
C VAL A 604 12.38 11.26 -9.08
N CYS A 605 12.96 11.01 -7.90
CA CYS A 605 13.96 9.95 -7.74
C CYS A 605 13.29 8.75 -7.07
N HIS A 606 13.29 7.60 -7.75
CA HIS A 606 13.25 6.32 -7.05
C HIS A 606 14.68 6.05 -6.59
N THR A 607 14.98 6.23 -5.30
CA THR A 607 16.27 5.76 -4.78
C THR A 607 16.28 4.25 -4.98
N TRP A 608 17.17 3.73 -5.83
CA TRP A 608 17.31 2.28 -5.97
C TRP A 608 17.87 1.83 -4.64
N GLN A 609 17.04 1.14 -3.85
CA GLN A 609 17.58 0.31 -2.79
C GLN A 609 18.52 -0.72 -3.44
N SER A 610 19.48 -1.27 -2.71
CA SER A 610 20.40 -2.27 -3.28
C SER A 610 19.66 -3.48 -3.88
N GLN A 611 18.39 -3.67 -3.54
CA GLN A 611 17.48 -4.66 -4.10
C GLN A 611 16.11 -4.02 -4.37
N GLY A 612 15.38 -4.51 -5.36
CA GLY A 612 14.03 -4.02 -5.67
C GLY A 612 13.48 -4.64 -6.95
N GLY A 613 12.34 -4.12 -7.41
CA GLY A 613 11.74 -4.55 -8.66
C GLY A 613 10.82 -3.48 -9.23
N PHE A 614 10.52 -3.59 -10.52
CA PHE A 614 9.64 -2.69 -11.25
C PHE A 614 9.18 -3.38 -12.55
N GLN A 615 8.27 -2.74 -13.29
CA GLN A 615 7.55 -3.36 -14.40
C GLN A 615 7.73 -2.58 -15.70
N PHE A 616 7.86 -3.29 -16.82
CA PHE A 616 7.78 -2.73 -18.17
C PHE A 616 6.59 -3.33 -18.93
N PRO A 617 5.73 -2.51 -19.56
CA PRO A 617 4.68 -3.02 -20.43
C PRO A 617 5.26 -3.54 -21.75
N THR A 618 4.69 -4.62 -22.31
CA THR A 618 5.09 -5.13 -23.65
C THR A 618 4.31 -4.52 -24.81
N ASN A 619 3.34 -3.64 -24.53
CA ASN A 619 2.39 -3.13 -25.51
C ASN A 619 3.03 -2.38 -26.70
N GLU A 620 4.23 -1.83 -26.49
CA GLU A 620 4.97 -1.05 -27.49
C GLU A 620 6.20 -1.80 -28.05
N LEU A 621 6.37 -3.08 -27.69
CA LEU A 621 7.46 -3.93 -28.15
C LEU A 621 6.98 -4.85 -29.29
N GLU A 622 7.84 -5.06 -30.30
CA GLU A 622 7.59 -5.99 -31.42
C GLU A 622 8.09 -7.41 -31.09
N GLU A 623 7.57 -8.45 -31.77
CA GLU A 623 8.02 -9.84 -31.56
C GLU A 623 9.51 -10.00 -31.95
N ASP A 624 10.39 -10.15 -30.96
CA ASP A 624 11.85 -10.27 -31.12
C ASP A 624 12.50 -10.78 -29.81
N GLU A 625 13.82 -10.94 -29.80
CA GLU A 625 14.63 -11.18 -28.61
C GLU A 625 15.19 -9.86 -28.04
N TYR A 626 15.03 -9.70 -26.73
CA TYR A 626 15.40 -8.49 -26.00
C TYR A 626 16.38 -8.80 -24.87
N ILE A 627 17.10 -7.77 -24.45
CA ILE A 627 17.97 -7.77 -23.28
C ILE A 627 17.57 -6.63 -22.35
N VAL A 628 17.39 -6.95 -21.07
CA VAL A 628 17.24 -5.98 -20.00
C VAL A 628 18.62 -5.77 -19.38
N VAL A 629 19.07 -4.52 -19.30
CA VAL A 629 20.40 -4.17 -18.79
C VAL A 629 20.29 -3.22 -17.62
N VAL A 630 21.17 -3.39 -16.64
CA VAL A 630 21.44 -2.45 -15.56
C VAL A 630 22.69 -1.66 -15.93
N SER A 631 22.60 -0.35 -16.02
CA SER A 631 23.76 0.50 -16.28
C SER A 631 24.72 0.57 -15.10
N GLY A 632 25.94 1.01 -15.35
CA GLY A 632 26.89 1.40 -14.32
C GLY A 632 26.53 2.72 -13.66
N ASP A 633 27.38 3.08 -12.71
CA ASP A 633 27.35 4.35 -11.98
C ASP A 633 27.38 5.56 -12.94
N GLY A 634 26.71 6.64 -12.55
CA GLY A 634 26.59 7.86 -13.34
C GLY A 634 25.69 7.76 -14.58
N GLY A 635 24.96 6.66 -14.77
CA GLY A 635 24.22 6.39 -16.00
C GLY A 635 25.13 6.02 -17.17
N SER A 636 26.27 5.39 -16.87
CA SER A 636 27.26 4.98 -17.86
C SER A 636 26.70 3.97 -18.87
N LEU A 637 27.45 3.76 -19.95
CA LEU A 637 27.21 2.69 -20.90
C LEU A 637 27.93 1.39 -20.51
N GLU A 638 28.48 1.30 -19.31
CA GLU A 638 29.10 0.06 -18.81
C GLU A 638 28.10 -0.68 -17.93
N GLY A 639 27.49 -1.76 -18.41
CA GLY A 639 26.45 -2.46 -17.65
C GLY A 639 26.97 -3.26 -16.45
N GLN A 640 26.22 -3.22 -15.35
CA GLN A 640 26.49 -4.00 -14.14
C GLN A 640 25.91 -5.41 -14.24
N ALA A 641 24.71 -5.57 -14.79
CA ALA A 641 24.04 -6.86 -14.94
C ALA A 641 23.10 -6.82 -16.14
N SER A 642 22.81 -7.97 -16.73
CA SER A 642 21.81 -8.10 -17.80
C SER A 642 21.06 -9.41 -17.69
N THR A 643 19.92 -9.52 -18.36
CA THR A 643 19.18 -10.76 -18.55
C THR A 643 18.37 -10.65 -19.85
N THR A 644 17.99 -11.77 -20.46
CA THR A 644 17.35 -11.80 -21.78
C THR A 644 15.96 -12.40 -21.74
N PHE A 645 15.10 -11.99 -22.67
CA PHE A 645 13.78 -12.58 -22.87
C PHE A 645 13.39 -12.54 -24.36
N ALA A 646 12.45 -13.42 -24.74
CA ALA A 646 11.79 -13.37 -26.04
C ALA A 646 10.37 -12.78 -25.92
N LEU A 647 9.93 -12.02 -26.92
CA LEU A 647 8.55 -11.57 -27.07
C LEU A 647 7.95 -12.21 -28.33
N GLY A 648 6.83 -12.92 -28.19
CA GLY A 648 6.18 -13.65 -29.29
C GLY A 648 5.35 -14.82 -28.77
N GLU A 649 5.04 -15.81 -29.62
CA GLU A 649 4.33 -17.03 -29.18
C GLU A 649 5.18 -17.85 -28.19
N CYS A 650 4.93 -17.58 -26.91
CA CYS A 650 5.35 -18.33 -25.74
C CYS A 650 4.18 -19.24 -25.28
#